data_AF-A0A8B8UWA3-F1
#
_entry.id   AF-A0A8B8UWA3-F1
#
_cell.length_a   1.000
_cell.length_b   1.000
_cell.length_c   1.000
_cell.angle_alpha   90.00
_cell.angle_beta   90.00
_cell.angle_gamma   90.00
#
_symmetry.space_group_name_H-M   'P 1'
#
loop_
_entity.id
_entity.type
_entity.pdbx_description
1 polymer ?
#
loop_
_entity_poly.entity_id
_entity_poly.type
_entity_poly.pdbx_seq_one_letter_code
_entity_poly.pdbx_strand_id
1 'polypeptide(L)'
;MCNEEVNEEYARLFFKNARAHLDKHLTSSLICDEDAYITFRCFLDGIHYKSTMLLEELLSKQEKMHHNNNHERINDAVIPMLLKLLWLQIHEPTFQWFERWFHDIMRLNNKRKFRVFRKFHKQMINFFKITHRYYYNTIECLCAKYDMCSVIPNALFAKLNLMRLIDGLSTHEKIALDASNPLTFSIVISLQRCIINLGATHFYKTLLDKPSSKSKSVEDFEKAVRYLNIASLYLPAVGDTYFQLAKIYLSTEKFSLYFFELVRGALVRIPSKCALSNLRDFILTPDFSERRLLMKKLAMLVSKGLKGERLLFESRTVLQFLSIVEHTMFPHSWNVSRAPNCWLLREHLQTVALKYHAGDIKVILENLAATMGSFDLMFASGNSKEKKNKLKFADLSKRQVFFLDLSFDFIVNIIDVVIKPLWQKNMENFQYLAIIRLLICWIKSYRSILQYTHRHRKFCTSFALLLNDLINSSLNWPKNVYSHKPRRSYYLREDIIFREFSCINFALTDFNDDSVYNSPDMINNIIGCPTLTEMLSPKEECILRIKSIIFSGVKFLEKNNTGVIWNAGKYKFEVISSDTKMKHKIALSEISLKINVKTQLEKAVSSRKAEGKRDEPQRKRAGEIAVTELEKKFANVRRTKKSSPLLEKEDVFFESVNHVVSREKTITSPLSCNLPSYPDEAVDADGDVTVQVPDTPT
;
A
#
# COMPACT_ATOMS: atom_id res chain seq x y z
N MET A 1 4.81 -39.45 18.08
CA MET A 1 5.88 -38.44 17.94
C MET A 1 5.52 -37.29 18.86
N CYS A 2 5.98 -37.35 20.11
CA CYS A 2 5.74 -36.36 21.14
C CYS A 2 7.12 -36.00 21.70
N ASN A 3 7.55 -34.74 21.56
CA ASN A 3 8.68 -34.06 22.22
C ASN A 3 9.54 -33.14 21.32
N GLU A 4 9.23 -32.94 20.03
CA GLU A 4 9.89 -31.86 19.28
C GLU A 4 9.27 -30.52 19.65
N GLU A 5 10.09 -29.60 20.17
CA GLU A 5 9.63 -28.24 20.51
C GLU A 5 9.17 -27.52 19.23
N VAL A 6 7.88 -27.19 19.16
CA VAL A 6 7.31 -26.47 18.01
C VAL A 6 7.97 -25.10 17.89
N ASN A 7 8.88 -24.98 16.93
CA ASN A 7 9.64 -23.77 16.64
C ASN A 7 9.53 -23.41 15.14
N GLU A 8 10.20 -22.32 14.75
CA GLU A 8 10.15 -21.83 13.36
C GLU A 8 10.64 -22.86 12.34
N GLU A 9 11.71 -23.57 12.66
CA GLU A 9 12.34 -24.53 11.78
C GLU A 9 11.47 -25.77 11.57
N TYR A 10 10.90 -26.29 12.66
CA TYR A 10 9.95 -27.39 12.61
C TYR A 10 8.75 -27.06 11.71
N ALA A 11 8.15 -25.88 11.88
CA ALA A 11 7.02 -25.45 11.04
C ALA A 11 7.41 -25.35 9.55
N ARG A 12 8.60 -24.82 9.24
CA ARG A 12 9.10 -24.74 7.86
C ARG A 12 9.33 -26.12 7.25
N LEU A 13 9.93 -27.05 7.99
CA LEU A 13 10.17 -28.42 7.55
C LEU A 13 8.85 -29.16 7.32
N PHE A 14 7.90 -29.04 8.24
CA PHE A 14 6.57 -29.64 8.12
C PHE A 14 5.88 -29.21 6.82
N PHE A 15 5.80 -27.90 6.54
CA PHE A 15 5.15 -27.41 5.32
C PHE A 15 5.95 -27.69 4.05
N LYS A 16 7.28 -27.77 4.13
CA LYS A 16 8.12 -28.21 2.99
C LYS A 16 7.84 -29.67 2.62
N ASN A 17 7.70 -30.54 3.61
CA ASN A 17 7.35 -31.94 3.37
C ASN A 17 5.91 -32.06 2.85
N ALA A 18 4.96 -31.36 3.47
CA ALA A 18 3.58 -31.30 2.99
C ALA A 18 3.49 -30.81 1.54
N ARG A 19 4.31 -29.81 1.17
CA ARG A 19 4.42 -29.31 -0.21
C ARG A 19 4.82 -30.41 -1.19
N ALA A 20 5.86 -31.18 -0.87
CA ALA A 20 6.32 -32.27 -1.72
C ALA A 20 5.26 -33.37 -1.91
N HIS A 21 4.47 -33.65 -0.89
CA HIS A 21 3.34 -34.58 -0.98
C HIS A 21 2.17 -34.00 -1.80
N LEU A 22 1.86 -32.72 -1.61
CA LEU A 22 0.86 -32.01 -2.41
C LEU A 22 1.22 -32.07 -3.90
N ASP A 23 2.48 -31.84 -4.25
CA ASP A 23 2.93 -31.87 -5.65
C ASP A 23 2.63 -33.23 -6.30
N LYS A 24 2.75 -34.35 -5.58
CA LYS A 24 2.37 -35.68 -6.09
C LYS A 24 0.87 -35.78 -6.41
N HIS A 25 0.01 -35.18 -5.59
CA HIS A 25 -1.42 -35.11 -5.88
C HIS A 25 -1.71 -34.23 -7.10
N LEU A 26 -1.00 -33.11 -7.27
CA LEU A 26 -1.24 -32.14 -8.34
C LEU A 26 -0.62 -32.54 -9.70
N THR A 27 0.44 -33.35 -9.72
CA THR A 27 1.05 -33.87 -10.98
C THR A 27 0.24 -34.99 -11.61
N SER A 28 -0.62 -35.64 -10.82
CA SER A 28 -1.51 -36.66 -11.32
C SER A 28 -2.61 -35.98 -12.15
N SER A 29 -2.73 -36.28 -13.44
CA SER A 29 -3.87 -35.88 -14.30
C SER A 29 -5.19 -36.55 -13.86
N LEU A 30 -5.26 -37.01 -12.61
CA LEU A 30 -6.21 -37.94 -12.04
C LEU A 30 -7.34 -37.27 -11.26
N ILE A 31 -7.37 -35.95 -11.04
CA ILE A 31 -8.51 -35.32 -10.32
C ILE A 31 -9.81 -35.25 -11.17
N CYS A 32 -9.79 -35.80 -12.39
CA CYS A 32 -11.04 -36.17 -13.08
C CYS A 32 -11.72 -37.41 -12.45
N ASP A 33 -10.98 -38.18 -11.66
CA ASP A 33 -11.39 -39.33 -10.88
C ASP A 33 -11.83 -38.88 -9.48
N GLU A 34 -12.98 -39.38 -9.02
CA GLU A 34 -13.50 -39.03 -7.70
C GLU A 34 -12.63 -39.62 -6.57
N ASP A 35 -12.02 -40.79 -6.78
CA ASP A 35 -11.20 -41.46 -5.77
C ASP A 35 -9.86 -40.73 -5.50
N ALA A 36 -9.26 -40.19 -6.56
CA ALA A 36 -8.07 -39.34 -6.44
C ALA A 36 -8.38 -38.04 -5.68
N TYR A 37 -9.56 -37.45 -5.89
CA TYR A 37 -9.98 -36.26 -5.15
C TYR A 37 -10.28 -36.58 -3.68
N ILE A 38 -10.88 -37.74 -3.38
CA ILE A 38 -11.09 -38.19 -1.99
C ILE A 38 -9.76 -38.28 -1.26
N THR A 39 -8.75 -38.91 -1.87
CA THR A 39 -7.41 -39.03 -1.27
C THR A 39 -6.78 -37.65 -1.05
N PHE A 40 -6.89 -36.75 -2.02
CA PHE A 40 -6.42 -35.36 -1.90
C PHE A 40 -7.14 -34.62 -0.76
N ARG A 41 -8.45 -34.81 -0.61
CA ARG A 41 -9.23 -34.24 0.48
C ARG A 41 -8.79 -34.76 1.85
N CYS A 42 -8.60 -36.08 1.99
CA CYS A 42 -8.08 -36.66 3.23
C CYS A 42 -6.71 -36.09 3.60
N PHE A 43 -5.83 -35.90 2.61
CA PHE A 43 -4.56 -35.20 2.80
C PHE A 43 -4.77 -33.76 3.32
N LEU A 44 -5.64 -32.98 2.69
CA LEU A 44 -5.93 -31.61 3.13
C LEU A 44 -6.51 -31.54 4.55
N ASP A 45 -7.48 -32.40 4.86
CA ASP A 45 -8.11 -32.47 6.18
C ASP A 45 -7.05 -32.80 7.26
N GLY A 46 -6.11 -33.70 6.96
CA GLY A 46 -4.97 -34.00 7.83
C GLY A 46 -4.01 -32.83 8.03
N ILE A 47 -3.71 -32.07 6.97
CA ILE A 47 -2.88 -30.86 7.07
C ILE A 47 -3.59 -29.78 7.88
N HIS A 48 -4.89 -29.57 7.67
CA HIS A 48 -5.70 -28.61 8.42
C HIS A 48 -5.74 -28.97 9.90
N TYR A 49 -6.03 -30.23 10.23
CA TYR A 49 -6.04 -30.72 11.60
C TYR A 49 -4.68 -30.49 12.28
N LYS A 50 -3.58 -30.90 11.65
CA LYS A 50 -2.23 -30.72 12.22
C LYS A 50 -1.85 -29.24 12.35
N SER A 51 -2.22 -28.41 11.38
CA SER A 51 -2.00 -26.95 11.43
C SER A 51 -2.77 -26.31 12.60
N THR A 52 -4.02 -26.70 12.82
CA THR A 52 -4.82 -26.23 13.96
C THR A 52 -4.23 -26.67 15.30
N MET A 53 -3.80 -27.93 15.43
CA MET A 53 -3.14 -28.42 16.64
C MET A 53 -1.88 -27.64 16.98
N LEU A 54 -1.02 -27.39 15.99
CA LEU A 54 0.19 -26.58 16.18
C LEU A 54 -0.15 -25.14 16.56
N LEU A 55 -1.20 -24.56 15.98
CA LEU A 55 -1.66 -23.21 16.31
C LEU A 55 -2.14 -23.14 17.77
N GLU A 56 -2.96 -24.08 18.20
CA GLU A 56 -3.47 -24.17 19.58
C GLU A 56 -2.34 -24.37 20.60
N GLU A 57 -1.40 -25.27 20.32
CA GLU A 57 -0.24 -25.52 21.18
C GLU A 57 0.59 -24.25 21.38
N LEU A 58 0.90 -23.55 20.27
CA LEU A 58 1.66 -22.31 20.31
C LEU A 58 0.92 -21.20 21.06
N LEU A 59 -0.39 -21.04 20.81
CA LEU A 59 -1.22 -20.05 21.51
C LEU A 59 -1.27 -20.34 23.01
N SER A 60 -1.52 -21.59 23.41
CA SER A 60 -1.53 -21.98 24.82
C SER A 60 -0.17 -21.78 25.50
N LYS A 61 0.94 -22.01 24.79
CA LYS A 61 2.29 -21.72 25.32
C LYS A 61 2.48 -20.22 25.55
N GLN A 62 2.04 -19.37 24.62
CA GLN A 62 2.14 -17.91 24.76
C GLN A 62 1.18 -17.35 25.82
N GLU A 63 -0.01 -17.92 25.97
CA GLU A 63 -0.96 -17.57 27.05
C GLU A 63 -0.38 -17.84 28.44
N LYS A 64 0.23 -19.01 28.64
CA LYS A 64 0.91 -19.32 29.91
C LYS A 64 2.00 -18.31 30.22
N MET A 65 2.77 -17.89 29.22
CA MET A 65 3.80 -16.85 29.40
C MET A 65 3.19 -15.48 29.70
N HIS A 66 2.04 -15.15 29.08
CA HIS A 66 1.30 -13.94 29.35
C HIS A 66 0.80 -13.88 30.80
N HIS A 67 0.14 -14.95 31.29
CA HIS A 67 -0.32 -15.02 32.68
C HIS A 67 0.83 -14.95 33.69
N ASN A 68 2.01 -15.44 33.33
CA ASN A 68 3.21 -15.38 34.16
C ASN A 68 4.00 -14.06 34.01
N ASN A 69 3.46 -13.06 33.30
CA ASN A 69 4.13 -11.79 32.97
C ASN A 69 5.52 -11.94 32.33
N ASN A 70 5.79 -13.08 31.69
CA ASN A 70 7.08 -13.43 31.10
C ASN A 70 7.12 -13.04 29.61
N HIS A 71 6.94 -11.74 29.34
CA HIS A 71 6.75 -11.22 27.99
C HIS A 71 7.99 -11.37 27.09
N GLU A 72 9.20 -11.49 27.66
CA GLU A 72 10.46 -11.60 26.91
C GLU A 72 10.61 -12.92 26.15
N ARG A 73 9.86 -13.96 26.54
CA ARG A 73 9.93 -15.30 25.93
C ARG A 73 8.85 -15.57 24.90
N ILE A 74 7.92 -14.63 24.67
CA ILE A 74 6.85 -14.78 23.67
C ILE A 74 7.46 -14.69 22.27
N ASN A 75 7.40 -15.78 21.51
CA ASN A 75 7.79 -15.80 20.10
C ASN A 75 6.63 -15.34 19.21
N ASP A 76 6.53 -14.03 19.03
CA ASP A 76 5.46 -13.33 18.33
C ASP A 76 5.42 -13.58 16.79
N ALA A 77 6.45 -14.22 16.24
CA ALA A 77 6.60 -14.44 14.79
C ALA A 77 6.09 -15.80 14.31
N VAL A 78 6.18 -16.86 15.13
CA VAL A 78 5.95 -18.24 14.67
C VAL A 78 4.48 -18.51 14.37
N ILE A 79 3.56 -17.99 15.18
CA ILE A 79 2.11 -18.18 15.00
C ILE A 79 1.63 -17.59 13.66
N PRO A 80 1.86 -16.29 13.36
CA PRO A 80 1.58 -15.74 12.04
C PRO A 80 2.25 -16.47 10.87
N MET A 81 3.48 -16.98 11.09
CA MET A 81 4.23 -17.69 10.07
C MET A 81 3.55 -19.00 9.67
N LEU A 82 2.98 -19.74 10.61
CA LEU A 82 2.29 -21.00 10.34
C LEU A 82 1.13 -20.81 9.34
N LEU A 83 0.28 -19.80 9.57
CA LEU A 83 -0.82 -19.45 8.65
C LEU A 83 -0.31 -18.96 7.29
N LYS A 84 0.84 -18.28 7.27
CA LYS A 84 1.49 -17.85 6.03
C LYS A 84 2.06 -19.03 5.24
N LEU A 85 2.69 -20.00 5.91
CA LEU A 85 3.23 -21.20 5.28
C LEU A 85 2.11 -22.10 4.74
N LEU A 86 1.04 -22.29 5.50
CA LEU A 86 -0.14 -23.01 5.02
C LEU A 86 -0.69 -22.41 3.71
N TRP A 87 -0.80 -21.09 3.64
CA TRP A 87 -1.22 -20.41 2.41
C TRP A 87 -0.22 -20.63 1.27
N LEU A 88 1.05 -20.28 1.47
CA LEU A 88 2.06 -20.26 0.41
C LEU A 88 2.46 -21.66 -0.09
N GLN A 89 2.43 -22.67 0.77
CA GLN A 89 2.91 -24.01 0.45
C GLN A 89 1.77 -24.93 0.00
N ILE A 90 0.54 -24.72 0.50
CA ILE A 90 -0.59 -25.63 0.28
C ILE A 90 -1.72 -24.96 -0.51
N HIS A 91 -2.31 -23.91 0.03
CA HIS A 91 -3.56 -23.36 -0.52
C HIS A 91 -3.37 -22.61 -1.84
N GLU A 92 -2.47 -21.62 -1.90
CA GLU A 92 -2.24 -20.83 -3.12
C GLU A 92 -1.79 -21.69 -4.29
N PRO A 93 -0.84 -22.63 -4.13
CA PRO A 93 -0.45 -23.48 -5.24
C PRO A 93 -1.55 -24.43 -5.72
N THR A 94 -2.44 -24.90 -4.83
CA THR A 94 -3.61 -25.68 -5.24
C THR A 94 -4.55 -24.83 -6.10
N PHE A 95 -4.79 -23.57 -5.71
CA PHE A 95 -5.55 -22.63 -6.54
C PHE A 95 -4.87 -22.34 -7.88
N GLN A 96 -3.55 -22.16 -7.91
CA GLN A 96 -2.79 -21.97 -9.15
C GLN A 96 -2.88 -23.21 -10.06
N TRP A 97 -2.95 -24.41 -9.48
CA TRP A 97 -3.20 -25.63 -10.25
C TRP A 97 -4.61 -25.63 -10.86
N PHE A 98 -5.65 -25.26 -10.10
CA PHE A 98 -7.00 -25.08 -10.64
C PHE A 98 -7.04 -23.99 -11.73
N GLU A 99 -6.29 -22.91 -11.58
CA GLU A 99 -6.18 -21.85 -12.58
C GLU A 99 -5.60 -22.37 -13.90
N ARG A 100 -4.51 -23.15 -13.86
CA ARG A 100 -3.95 -23.81 -15.05
C ARG A 100 -4.96 -24.75 -15.70
N TRP A 101 -5.64 -25.58 -14.91
CA TRP A 101 -6.67 -26.48 -15.43
C TRP A 101 -7.82 -25.71 -16.08
N PHE A 102 -8.26 -24.61 -15.48
CA PHE A 102 -9.27 -23.73 -16.06
C PHE A 102 -8.83 -23.15 -17.41
N HIS A 103 -7.57 -22.72 -17.55
CA HIS A 103 -7.03 -22.24 -18.82
C HIS A 103 -7.05 -23.33 -19.91
N ASP A 104 -6.70 -24.57 -19.57
CA ASP A 104 -6.77 -25.68 -20.51
C ASP A 104 -8.22 -25.98 -20.94
N ILE A 105 -9.18 -25.87 -20.01
CA ILE A 105 -10.61 -25.99 -20.31
C ILE A 105 -11.07 -24.87 -21.26
N MET A 106 -10.55 -23.65 -21.09
CA MET A 106 -10.92 -22.51 -21.94
C MET A 106 -10.52 -22.70 -23.42
N ARG A 107 -9.49 -23.52 -23.69
CA ARG A 107 -9.02 -23.88 -25.04
C ARG A 107 -9.85 -24.96 -25.73
N LEU A 108 -10.74 -25.65 -25.01
CA LEU A 108 -11.57 -26.72 -25.56
C LEU A 108 -12.75 -26.18 -26.39
N ASN A 109 -13.24 -26.99 -27.33
CA ASN A 109 -14.49 -26.74 -28.06
C ASN A 109 -15.69 -26.65 -27.11
N ASN A 110 -16.70 -25.82 -27.44
CA ASN A 110 -17.81 -25.47 -26.54
C ASN A 110 -18.51 -26.68 -25.90
N LYS A 111 -18.86 -27.72 -26.65
CA LYS A 111 -19.52 -28.93 -26.10
C LYS A 111 -18.66 -29.65 -25.04
N ARG A 112 -17.36 -29.83 -25.31
CA ARG A 112 -16.41 -30.48 -24.39
C ARG A 112 -16.08 -29.58 -23.20
N LYS A 113 -15.96 -28.27 -23.43
CA LYS A 113 -15.74 -27.23 -22.42
C LYS A 113 -16.77 -27.31 -21.30
N PHE A 114 -18.06 -27.30 -21.60
CA PHE A 114 -19.10 -27.34 -20.56
C PHE A 114 -19.07 -28.61 -19.72
N ARG A 115 -18.85 -29.78 -20.33
CA ARG A 115 -18.80 -31.07 -19.61
C ARG A 115 -17.62 -31.12 -18.64
N VAL A 116 -16.41 -30.75 -19.11
CA VAL A 116 -15.20 -30.75 -18.27
C VAL A 116 -15.28 -29.66 -17.21
N PHE A 117 -15.81 -28.49 -17.56
CA PHE A 117 -16.00 -27.39 -16.62
C PHE A 117 -16.87 -27.76 -15.43
N ARG A 118 -17.97 -28.52 -15.62
CA ARG A 118 -18.82 -28.98 -14.50
C ARG A 118 -18.06 -29.84 -13.50
N LYS A 119 -17.21 -30.77 -13.97
CA LYS A 119 -16.37 -31.62 -13.11
C LYS A 119 -15.33 -30.79 -12.36
N PHE A 120 -14.61 -29.96 -13.09
CA PHE A 120 -13.66 -29.00 -12.54
C PHE A 120 -14.29 -28.12 -11.45
N HIS A 121 -15.45 -27.52 -11.75
CA HIS A 121 -16.13 -26.57 -10.88
C HIS A 121 -16.59 -27.22 -9.58
N LYS A 122 -17.12 -28.46 -9.63
CA LYS A 122 -17.45 -29.26 -8.42
C LYS A 122 -16.23 -29.36 -7.49
N GLN A 123 -15.07 -29.75 -8.01
CA GLN A 123 -13.86 -29.94 -7.20
C GLN A 123 -13.27 -28.62 -6.70
N MET A 124 -13.26 -27.59 -7.55
CA MET A 124 -12.79 -26.24 -7.18
C MET A 124 -13.66 -25.64 -6.07
N ILE A 125 -14.98 -25.74 -6.17
CA ILE A 125 -15.91 -25.23 -5.15
C ILE A 125 -15.78 -26.00 -3.84
N ASN A 126 -15.60 -27.32 -3.88
CA ASN A 126 -15.35 -28.12 -2.67
C ASN A 126 -14.06 -27.67 -1.97
N PHE A 127 -12.98 -27.49 -2.73
CA PHE A 127 -11.71 -26.98 -2.19
C PHE A 127 -11.84 -25.56 -1.61
N PHE A 128 -12.54 -24.67 -2.33
CA PHE A 128 -12.87 -23.32 -1.85
C PHE A 128 -13.60 -23.37 -0.50
N LYS A 129 -14.63 -24.22 -0.36
CA LYS A 129 -15.42 -24.35 0.88
C LYS A 129 -14.56 -24.81 2.05
N ILE A 130 -13.71 -25.81 1.84
CA ILE A 130 -12.81 -26.35 2.88
C ILE A 130 -11.81 -25.28 3.32
N THR A 131 -11.17 -24.60 2.37
CA THR A 131 -10.19 -23.53 2.63
C THR A 131 -10.83 -22.33 3.34
N HIS A 132 -12.01 -21.89 2.87
CA HIS A 132 -12.76 -20.81 3.50
C HIS A 132 -13.13 -21.17 4.94
N ARG A 133 -13.67 -22.37 5.16
CA ARG A 133 -14.05 -22.85 6.49
C ARG A 133 -12.86 -22.84 7.44
N TYR A 134 -11.69 -23.30 7.02
CA TYR A 134 -10.49 -23.29 7.85
C TYR A 134 -10.17 -21.90 8.42
N TYR A 135 -10.07 -20.89 7.54
CA TYR A 135 -9.70 -19.54 7.97
C TYR A 135 -10.81 -18.85 8.77
N TYR A 136 -12.07 -19.06 8.38
CA TYR A 136 -13.20 -18.47 9.10
C TYR A 136 -13.35 -19.09 10.50
N ASN A 137 -13.25 -20.43 10.62
CA ASN A 137 -13.26 -21.10 11.91
C ASN A 137 -12.10 -20.64 12.81
N THR A 138 -10.91 -20.43 12.23
CA THR A 138 -9.76 -19.89 12.98
C THR A 138 -10.08 -18.49 13.53
N ILE A 139 -10.72 -17.63 12.73
CA ILE A 139 -11.17 -16.31 13.16
C ILE A 139 -12.17 -16.42 14.31
N GLU A 140 -13.18 -17.28 14.19
CA GLU A 140 -14.20 -17.50 15.23
C GLU A 140 -13.56 -17.99 16.54
N CYS A 141 -12.64 -18.96 16.48
CA CYS A 141 -11.91 -19.46 17.65
C CYS A 141 -11.13 -18.35 18.36
N LEU A 142 -10.41 -17.51 17.60
CA LEU A 142 -9.68 -16.38 18.19
C LEU A 142 -10.63 -15.35 18.83
N CYS A 143 -11.73 -15.01 18.16
CA CYS A 143 -12.70 -14.02 18.68
C CYS A 143 -13.51 -14.54 19.88
N ALA A 144 -13.71 -15.85 19.97
CA ALA A 144 -14.35 -16.49 21.12
C ALA A 144 -13.45 -16.49 22.36
N LYS A 145 -12.13 -16.64 22.16
CA LYS A 145 -11.16 -16.81 23.26
C LYS A 145 -10.58 -15.50 23.79
N TYR A 146 -10.34 -14.52 22.91
CA TYR A 146 -9.69 -13.26 23.28
C TYR A 146 -10.65 -12.08 23.14
N ASP A 147 -10.61 -11.16 24.11
CA ASP A 147 -11.22 -9.85 23.96
C ASP A 147 -10.23 -8.90 23.30
N MET A 148 -10.63 -8.36 22.16
CA MET A 148 -9.80 -7.52 21.31
C MET A 148 -10.40 -6.12 21.09
N CYS A 149 -11.44 -5.74 21.82
CA CYS A 149 -12.13 -4.45 21.63
C CYS A 149 -11.24 -3.24 21.91
N SER A 150 -10.19 -3.44 22.72
CA SER A 150 -9.14 -2.46 23.05
C SER A 150 -8.13 -2.21 21.91
N VAL A 151 -8.12 -3.03 20.86
CA VAL A 151 -7.17 -2.92 19.75
C VAL A 151 -7.82 -2.93 18.36
N ILE A 152 -9.06 -3.41 18.25
CA ILE A 152 -9.78 -3.54 16.99
C ILE A 152 -11.15 -2.87 17.12
N PRO A 153 -11.55 -2.03 16.15
CA PRO A 153 -12.85 -1.39 16.17
C PRO A 153 -13.99 -2.39 16.05
N ASN A 154 -15.01 -2.27 16.91
CA ASN A 154 -16.23 -3.09 16.88
C ASN A 154 -16.90 -3.09 15.49
N ALA A 155 -16.89 -1.94 14.80
CA ALA A 155 -17.41 -1.81 13.44
C ALA A 155 -16.79 -2.81 12.44
N LEU A 156 -15.53 -3.24 12.63
CA LEU A 156 -14.89 -4.23 11.75
C LEU A 156 -15.40 -5.65 12.02
N PHE A 157 -15.73 -5.98 13.27
CA PHE A 157 -16.32 -7.26 13.61
C PHE A 157 -17.76 -7.42 13.09
N ALA A 158 -18.54 -6.33 13.08
CA ALA A 158 -19.83 -6.32 12.37
C ALA A 158 -19.67 -6.63 10.89
N LYS A 159 -18.66 -6.06 10.22
CA LYS A 159 -18.40 -6.34 8.80
C LYS A 159 -17.99 -7.79 8.51
N LEU A 160 -17.54 -8.51 9.53
CA LEU A 160 -17.20 -9.94 9.48
C LEU A 160 -18.33 -10.85 9.99
N ASN A 161 -19.49 -10.30 10.39
CA ASN A 161 -20.59 -11.03 11.04
C ASN A 161 -20.20 -11.71 12.37
N LEU A 162 -19.27 -11.12 13.12
CA LEU A 162 -18.72 -11.68 14.36
C LEU A 162 -19.27 -11.03 15.64
N MET A 163 -20.22 -10.10 15.55
CA MET A 163 -20.75 -9.38 16.74
C MET A 163 -21.32 -10.31 17.81
N ARG A 164 -21.99 -11.40 17.38
CA ARG A 164 -22.51 -12.43 18.30
C ARG A 164 -21.44 -13.04 19.22
N LEU A 165 -20.20 -13.09 18.75
CA LEU A 165 -19.10 -13.62 19.54
C LEU A 165 -18.54 -12.57 20.51
N ILE A 166 -18.82 -11.28 20.31
CA ILE A 166 -18.24 -10.15 21.05
C ILE A 166 -19.19 -9.63 22.12
N ASP A 167 -20.50 -9.62 21.84
CA ASP A 167 -21.55 -9.06 22.71
C ASP A 167 -21.86 -9.92 23.97
N GLY A 168 -20.86 -10.59 24.54
CA GLY A 168 -20.98 -11.22 25.88
C GLY A 168 -21.91 -12.42 25.99
N LEU A 169 -22.47 -12.94 24.90
CA LEU A 169 -23.26 -14.19 24.90
C LEU A 169 -22.40 -15.45 25.11
N SER A 170 -21.07 -15.32 25.19
CA SER A 170 -20.16 -16.41 25.57
C SER A 170 -20.12 -16.55 27.08
N THR A 171 -20.50 -17.71 27.60
CA THR A 171 -20.46 -18.07 29.04
C THR A 171 -19.05 -18.18 29.63
N HIS A 172 -18.00 -17.92 28.84
CA HIS A 172 -16.60 -18.04 29.25
C HIS A 172 -15.93 -16.67 29.31
N GLU A 173 -15.20 -16.43 30.39
CA GLU A 173 -14.37 -15.24 30.58
C GLU A 173 -13.28 -15.19 29.50
N LYS A 174 -13.23 -14.08 28.76
CA LYS A 174 -12.26 -13.89 27.67
C LYS A 174 -10.96 -13.34 28.20
N ILE A 175 -9.84 -13.73 27.57
CA ILE A 175 -8.54 -13.14 27.87
C ILE A 175 -8.49 -11.74 27.25
N ALA A 176 -8.50 -10.71 28.10
CA ALA A 176 -8.36 -9.33 27.67
C ALA A 176 -6.96 -9.08 27.09
N LEU A 177 -6.92 -8.58 25.86
CA LEU A 177 -5.68 -8.18 25.21
C LEU A 177 -5.42 -6.70 25.45
N ASP A 178 -4.17 -6.37 25.78
CA ASP A 178 -3.68 -5.00 25.87
C ASP A 178 -2.73 -4.68 24.71
N ALA A 179 -2.71 -3.41 24.29
CA ALA A 179 -1.79 -2.88 23.31
C ALA A 179 -0.32 -2.95 23.76
N SER A 180 0.04 -3.17 25.02
CA SER A 180 1.46 -3.30 25.39
C SER A 180 2.05 -4.70 25.19
N ASN A 181 1.20 -5.71 24.91
CA ASN A 181 1.54 -7.12 25.03
C ASN A 181 1.91 -7.80 23.68
N PRO A 182 3.04 -8.54 23.61
CA PRO A 182 3.42 -9.31 22.41
C PRO A 182 2.40 -10.37 21.97
N LEU A 183 1.61 -10.96 22.90
CA LEU A 183 0.55 -11.91 22.54
C LEU A 183 -0.51 -11.23 21.66
N THR A 184 -0.89 -10.00 21.97
CA THR A 184 -1.84 -9.20 21.19
C THR A 184 -1.40 -9.11 19.73
N PHE A 185 -0.10 -8.92 19.50
CA PHE A 185 0.45 -8.91 18.15
C PHE A 185 0.29 -10.26 17.42
N SER A 186 0.63 -11.37 18.08
CA SER A 186 0.44 -12.71 17.52
C SER A 186 -1.01 -12.93 17.08
N ILE A 187 -1.98 -12.54 17.92
CA ILE A 187 -3.41 -12.69 17.64
C ILE A 187 -3.84 -11.79 16.49
N VAL A 188 -3.52 -10.49 16.57
CA VAL A 188 -3.93 -9.48 15.59
C VAL A 188 -3.35 -9.82 14.21
N ILE A 189 -2.07 -10.18 14.11
CA ILE A 189 -1.50 -10.57 12.81
C ILE A 189 -2.08 -11.89 12.30
N SER A 190 -2.39 -12.84 13.18
CA SER A 190 -3.04 -14.09 12.75
C SER A 190 -4.41 -13.83 12.18
N LEU A 191 -5.21 -12.97 12.81
CA LEU A 191 -6.50 -12.53 12.29
C LEU A 191 -6.34 -11.85 10.93
N GLN A 192 -5.40 -10.90 10.83
CA GLN A 192 -5.08 -10.22 9.58
C GLN A 192 -4.74 -11.21 8.47
N ARG A 193 -3.94 -12.25 8.77
CA ARG A 193 -3.55 -13.27 7.79
C ARG A 193 -4.76 -14.08 7.33
N CYS A 194 -5.64 -14.49 8.24
CA CYS A 194 -6.87 -15.19 7.90
C CYS A 194 -7.77 -14.34 6.99
N ILE A 195 -7.94 -13.05 7.29
CA ILE A 195 -8.76 -12.13 6.48
C ILE A 195 -8.16 -11.94 5.08
N ILE A 196 -6.84 -11.75 4.96
CA ILE A 196 -6.16 -11.67 3.65
C ILE A 196 -6.37 -12.96 2.86
N ASN A 197 -6.20 -14.11 3.50
CA ASN A 197 -6.35 -15.41 2.85
C ASN A 197 -7.81 -15.70 2.45
N LEU A 198 -8.80 -15.23 3.21
CA LEU A 198 -10.22 -15.25 2.81
C LEU A 198 -10.45 -14.39 1.57
N GLY A 199 -9.88 -13.19 1.54
CA GLY A 199 -9.91 -12.30 0.36
C GLY A 199 -9.33 -12.99 -0.88
N ALA A 200 -8.14 -13.58 -0.75
CA ALA A 200 -7.49 -14.31 -1.83
C ALA A 200 -8.25 -15.57 -2.26
N THR A 201 -8.86 -16.29 -1.31
CA THR A 201 -9.72 -17.46 -1.58
C THR A 201 -10.96 -17.05 -2.40
N HIS A 202 -11.59 -15.92 -2.05
CA HIS A 202 -12.69 -15.36 -2.83
C HIS A 202 -12.24 -14.86 -4.22
N PHE A 203 -11.05 -14.28 -4.33
CA PHE A 203 -10.46 -13.89 -5.62
C PHE A 203 -10.37 -15.10 -6.56
N TYR A 204 -9.77 -16.21 -6.11
CA TYR A 204 -9.65 -17.41 -6.94
C TYR A 204 -11.01 -18.01 -7.28
N LYS A 205 -11.96 -18.07 -6.34
CA LYS A 205 -13.33 -18.51 -6.66
C LYS A 205 -13.92 -17.68 -7.78
N THR A 206 -13.94 -16.34 -7.63
CA THR A 206 -14.50 -15.45 -8.66
C THR A 206 -13.78 -15.63 -9.98
N LEU A 207 -12.44 -15.73 -9.98
CA LEU A 207 -11.61 -15.92 -11.16
C LEU A 207 -11.98 -17.20 -11.93
N LEU A 208 -12.38 -18.27 -11.24
CA LEU A 208 -12.61 -19.59 -11.81
C LEU A 208 -14.10 -19.97 -11.95
N ASP A 209 -15.03 -19.11 -11.53
CA ASP A 209 -16.46 -19.45 -11.39
C ASP A 209 -17.23 -19.58 -12.73
N LYS A 210 -16.77 -18.91 -13.79
CA LYS A 210 -17.49 -18.83 -15.08
C LYS A 210 -16.54 -18.99 -16.26
N PRO A 211 -16.85 -19.88 -17.22
CA PRO A 211 -16.08 -20.06 -18.45
C PRO A 211 -16.44 -18.97 -19.46
N SER A 212 -16.02 -17.73 -19.19
CA SER A 212 -16.31 -16.56 -20.02
C SER A 212 -15.02 -15.96 -20.55
N SER A 213 -15.02 -15.60 -21.83
CA SER A 213 -13.95 -14.79 -22.46
C SER A 213 -14.09 -13.30 -22.17
N LYS A 214 -15.23 -12.84 -21.62
CA LYS A 214 -15.41 -11.43 -21.23
C LYS A 214 -14.51 -11.09 -20.04
N SER A 215 -13.85 -9.94 -20.12
CA SER A 215 -13.09 -9.35 -19.02
C SER A 215 -13.98 -9.15 -17.80
N LYS A 216 -13.50 -9.52 -16.63
CA LYS A 216 -14.20 -9.30 -15.36
C LYS A 216 -14.05 -7.85 -14.92
N SER A 217 -15.08 -7.34 -14.28
CA SER A 217 -15.03 -6.01 -13.66
C SER A 217 -14.59 -6.13 -12.19
N VAL A 218 -14.26 -5.01 -11.55
CA VAL A 218 -13.86 -5.00 -10.13
C VAL A 218 -15.04 -5.42 -9.25
N GLU A 219 -16.26 -5.09 -9.67
CA GLU A 219 -17.50 -5.41 -8.98
C GLU A 219 -17.74 -6.93 -8.90
N ASP A 220 -17.27 -7.71 -9.88
CA ASP A 220 -17.33 -9.18 -9.81
C ASP A 220 -16.55 -9.74 -8.60
N PHE A 221 -15.56 -8.99 -8.11
CA PHE A 221 -14.70 -9.33 -6.98
C PHE A 221 -15.15 -8.71 -5.65
N GLU A 222 -16.40 -8.24 -5.53
CA GLU A 222 -16.93 -7.52 -4.35
C GLU A 222 -16.55 -8.19 -3.01
N LYS A 223 -16.74 -9.51 -2.88
CA LYS A 223 -16.41 -10.24 -1.64
C LYS A 223 -14.91 -10.26 -1.32
N ALA A 224 -14.07 -10.44 -2.34
CA ALA A 224 -12.62 -10.43 -2.18
C ALA A 224 -12.14 -9.03 -1.76
N VAL A 225 -12.61 -8.00 -2.46
CA VAL A 225 -12.33 -6.59 -2.15
C VAL A 225 -12.83 -6.24 -0.74
N ARG A 226 -14.00 -6.72 -0.32
CA ARG A 226 -14.53 -6.50 1.03
C ARG A 226 -13.57 -7.00 2.12
N TYR A 227 -13.10 -8.25 2.03
CA TYR A 227 -12.14 -8.79 3.00
C TYR A 227 -10.81 -8.03 2.99
N LEU A 228 -10.28 -7.70 1.81
CA LEU A 228 -9.02 -6.98 1.70
C LEU A 228 -9.11 -5.53 2.19
N ASN A 229 -10.27 -4.88 2.02
CA ASN A 229 -10.54 -3.56 2.61
C ASN A 229 -10.66 -3.63 4.14
N ILE A 230 -11.24 -4.70 4.69
CA ILE A 230 -11.23 -4.91 6.14
C ILE A 230 -9.79 -5.09 6.62
N ALA A 231 -8.99 -5.91 5.93
CA ALA A 231 -7.58 -6.11 6.26
C ALA A 231 -6.76 -4.81 6.20
N SER A 232 -7.02 -3.92 5.24
CA SER A 232 -6.29 -2.64 5.14
C SER A 232 -6.67 -1.65 6.25
N LEU A 233 -7.91 -1.72 6.77
CA LEU A 233 -8.34 -0.95 7.94
C LEU A 233 -7.79 -1.53 9.24
N TYR A 234 -7.72 -2.86 9.31
CA TYR A 234 -7.32 -3.61 10.48
C TYR A 234 -5.82 -3.47 10.76
N LEU A 235 -4.96 -3.80 9.80
CA LEU A 235 -3.50 -3.63 9.92
C LEU A 235 -2.91 -3.09 8.60
N PRO A 236 -2.92 -1.76 8.38
CA PRO A 236 -2.45 -1.09 7.15
C PRO A 236 -0.94 -1.24 6.92
N ALA A 237 -0.20 -1.67 7.93
CA ALA A 237 1.25 -1.86 7.85
C ALA A 237 1.65 -3.07 6.99
N VAL A 238 0.72 -3.99 6.70
CA VAL A 238 1.01 -5.27 6.02
C VAL A 238 0.88 -5.15 4.51
N GLY A 239 2.01 -5.27 3.81
CA GLY A 239 2.10 -5.13 2.36
C GLY A 239 1.36 -6.21 1.56
N ASP A 240 1.17 -7.40 2.16
CA ASP A 240 0.53 -8.53 1.48
C ASP A 240 -0.95 -8.23 1.17
N THR A 241 -1.63 -7.38 1.95
CA THR A 241 -3.00 -6.94 1.66
C THR A 241 -3.09 -6.21 0.33
N TYR A 242 -2.22 -5.21 0.15
CA TYR A 242 -2.15 -4.40 -1.06
C TYR A 242 -1.68 -5.22 -2.26
N PHE A 243 -0.78 -6.19 -2.05
CA PHE A 243 -0.40 -7.14 -3.11
C PHE A 243 -1.61 -7.96 -3.62
N GLN A 244 -2.50 -8.43 -2.72
CA GLN A 244 -3.70 -9.15 -3.15
C GLN A 244 -4.70 -8.21 -3.87
N LEU A 245 -4.83 -6.96 -3.44
CA LEU A 245 -5.61 -5.95 -4.18
C LEU A 245 -5.04 -5.72 -5.58
N ALA A 246 -3.71 -5.65 -5.71
CA ALA A 246 -3.03 -5.55 -7.00
C ALA A 246 -3.41 -6.72 -7.92
N LYS A 247 -3.43 -7.98 -7.43
CA LYS A 247 -3.87 -9.14 -8.24
C LYS A 247 -5.28 -8.96 -8.80
N ILE A 248 -6.23 -8.43 -8.02
CA ILE A 248 -7.60 -8.12 -8.50
C ILE A 248 -7.56 -7.06 -9.60
N TYR A 249 -6.81 -5.97 -9.39
CA TYR A 249 -6.72 -4.89 -10.37
C TYR A 249 -6.00 -5.31 -11.66
N LEU A 250 -5.07 -6.25 -11.57
CA LEU A 250 -4.46 -6.87 -12.74
C LEU A 250 -5.49 -7.69 -13.53
N SER A 251 -6.23 -8.57 -12.87
CA SER A 251 -7.25 -9.43 -13.51
C SER A 251 -8.42 -8.65 -14.12
N THR A 252 -8.62 -7.41 -13.70
CA THR A 252 -9.66 -6.48 -14.19
C THR A 252 -9.09 -5.39 -15.10
N GLU A 253 -7.81 -5.49 -15.46
CA GLU A 253 -7.09 -4.56 -16.34
C GLU A 253 -7.11 -3.09 -15.90
N LYS A 254 -7.17 -2.86 -14.58
CA LYS A 254 -7.08 -1.54 -13.94
C LYS A 254 -5.63 -1.21 -13.58
N PHE A 255 -4.81 -0.98 -14.61
CA PHE A 255 -3.35 -0.85 -14.49
C PHE A 255 -2.87 0.29 -13.56
N SER A 256 -3.59 1.42 -13.50
CA SER A 256 -3.30 2.50 -12.54
C SER A 256 -3.33 2.01 -11.10
N LEU A 257 -4.42 1.35 -10.75
CA LEU A 257 -4.66 0.80 -9.42
C LEU A 257 -3.69 -0.35 -9.12
N TYR A 258 -3.46 -1.22 -10.09
CA TYR A 258 -2.45 -2.28 -9.99
C TYR A 258 -1.07 -1.72 -9.61
N PHE A 259 -0.61 -0.71 -10.34
CA PHE A 259 0.69 -0.09 -10.09
C PHE A 259 0.74 0.61 -8.73
N PHE A 260 -0.30 1.39 -8.40
CA PHE A 260 -0.41 2.03 -7.09
C PHE A 260 -0.35 1.02 -5.95
N GLU A 261 -1.12 -0.07 -6.01
CA GLU A 261 -1.15 -1.09 -4.97
C GLU A 261 0.15 -1.89 -4.85
N LEU A 262 0.88 -2.10 -5.95
CA LEU A 262 2.22 -2.68 -5.90
C LEU A 262 3.21 -1.76 -5.18
N VAL A 263 3.24 -0.47 -5.54
CA VAL A 263 4.07 0.53 -4.87
C VAL A 263 3.71 0.63 -3.39
N ARG A 264 2.42 0.64 -3.09
CA ARG A 264 1.89 0.64 -1.73
C ARG A 264 2.35 -0.59 -0.95
N GLY A 265 2.14 -1.80 -1.49
CA GLY A 265 2.56 -3.05 -0.87
C GLY A 265 4.08 -3.15 -0.66
N ALA A 266 4.88 -2.50 -1.49
CA ALA A 266 6.34 -2.42 -1.37
C ALA A 266 6.84 -1.41 -0.32
N LEU A 267 6.02 -0.42 0.05
CA LEU A 267 6.43 0.78 0.81
C LEU A 267 5.61 1.00 2.08
N VAL A 268 4.96 -0.04 2.58
CA VAL A 268 4.45 -0.04 3.96
C VAL A 268 5.51 -0.55 4.94
N ARG A 269 5.26 -0.36 6.24
CA ARG A 269 6.20 -0.72 7.31
C ARG A 269 6.60 -2.20 7.29
N ILE A 270 5.68 -3.10 6.94
CA ILE A 270 5.93 -4.53 6.72
C ILE A 270 5.73 -4.82 5.23
N PRO A 271 6.75 -4.56 4.38
CA PRO A 271 6.60 -4.62 2.94
C PRO A 271 6.42 -6.05 2.44
N SER A 272 5.63 -6.22 1.36
CA SER A 272 5.50 -7.49 0.68
C SER A 272 6.66 -7.73 -0.28
N LYS A 273 7.35 -8.86 -0.10
CA LYS A 273 8.40 -9.30 -1.04
C LYS A 273 7.83 -9.58 -2.43
N CYS A 274 6.61 -10.11 -2.50
CA CYS A 274 5.95 -10.41 -3.77
C CYS A 274 5.61 -9.12 -4.52
N ALA A 275 5.09 -8.10 -3.83
CA ALA A 275 4.83 -6.79 -4.45
C ALA A 275 6.12 -6.17 -5.01
N LEU A 276 7.21 -6.21 -4.25
CA LEU A 276 8.51 -5.69 -4.67
C LEU A 276 9.07 -6.41 -5.91
N SER A 277 8.96 -7.75 -5.95
CA SER A 277 9.38 -8.54 -7.11
C SER A 277 8.52 -8.22 -8.34
N ASN A 278 7.19 -8.23 -8.19
CA ASN A 278 6.27 -7.95 -9.30
C ASN A 278 6.44 -6.53 -9.84
N LEU A 279 6.67 -5.55 -8.96
CA LEU A 279 6.95 -4.18 -9.36
C LEU A 279 8.25 -4.10 -10.17
N ARG A 280 9.30 -4.81 -9.72
CA ARG A 280 10.56 -4.90 -10.44
C ARG A 280 10.35 -5.51 -11.82
N ASP A 281 9.68 -6.65 -11.92
CA ASP A 281 9.46 -7.36 -13.19
C ASP A 281 8.57 -6.55 -14.14
N PHE A 282 7.53 -5.91 -13.63
CA PHE A 282 6.63 -5.05 -14.40
C PHE A 282 7.33 -3.85 -15.04
N ILE A 283 8.30 -3.25 -14.34
CA ILE A 283 9.08 -2.11 -14.85
C ILE A 283 10.24 -2.58 -15.74
N LEU A 284 10.95 -3.63 -15.34
CA LEU A 284 12.23 -4.02 -15.93
C LEU A 284 12.15 -4.99 -17.08
N THR A 285 11.19 -5.91 -17.07
CA THR A 285 11.20 -7.07 -17.95
C THR A 285 10.24 -6.80 -19.11
N PRO A 286 10.73 -6.55 -20.35
CA PRO A 286 9.85 -6.22 -21.48
C PRO A 286 8.88 -7.36 -21.80
N ASP A 287 9.31 -8.60 -21.62
CA ASP A 287 8.51 -9.80 -21.89
C ASP A 287 7.55 -10.20 -20.77
N PHE A 288 7.55 -9.45 -19.66
CA PHE A 288 6.61 -9.68 -18.58
C PHE A 288 5.19 -9.59 -19.11
N SER A 289 4.40 -10.64 -18.92
CA SER A 289 3.08 -10.81 -19.54
C SER A 289 2.14 -9.63 -19.30
N GLU A 290 2.14 -9.13 -18.07
CA GLU A 290 1.33 -8.04 -17.58
C GLU A 290 1.73 -6.72 -18.24
N ARG A 291 3.04 -6.52 -18.45
CA ARG A 291 3.56 -5.36 -19.18
C ARG A 291 3.20 -5.44 -20.66
N ARG A 292 3.38 -6.60 -21.31
CA ARG A 292 2.98 -6.81 -22.71
C ARG A 292 1.48 -6.57 -22.90
N LEU A 293 0.64 -7.05 -21.98
CA LEU A 293 -0.81 -6.83 -22.02
C LEU A 293 -1.15 -5.34 -21.95
N LEU A 294 -0.55 -4.60 -21.01
CA LEU A 294 -0.72 -3.15 -20.92
C LEU A 294 -0.30 -2.46 -22.21
N MET A 295 0.89 -2.76 -22.73
CA MET A 295 1.41 -2.14 -23.95
C MET A 295 0.53 -2.44 -25.17
N LYS A 296 0.00 -3.67 -25.29
CA LYS A 296 -0.95 -4.04 -26.35
C LYS A 296 -2.26 -3.26 -26.22
N LYS A 297 -2.83 -3.15 -25.02
CA LYS A 297 -4.05 -2.36 -24.77
C LYS A 297 -3.85 -0.89 -25.11
N LEU A 298 -2.68 -0.34 -24.76
CA LEU A 298 -2.31 1.02 -25.10
C LEU A 298 -2.20 1.23 -26.60
N ALA A 299 -1.52 0.34 -27.33
CA ALA A 299 -1.40 0.43 -28.79
C ALA A 299 -2.77 0.45 -29.47
N MET A 300 -3.71 -0.39 -29.02
CA MET A 300 -5.09 -0.41 -29.52
C MET A 300 -5.88 0.87 -29.23
N LEU A 301 -5.63 1.53 -28.09
CA LEU A 301 -6.30 2.78 -27.72
C LEU A 301 -5.74 3.98 -28.51
N VAL A 302 -4.44 3.96 -28.80
CA VAL A 302 -3.80 5.00 -29.63
C VAL A 302 -4.29 4.91 -31.08
N SER A 303 -4.52 3.71 -31.61
CA SER A 303 -4.98 3.52 -33.00
C SER A 303 -6.48 3.80 -33.23
N LYS A 304 -7.33 3.72 -32.19
CA LYS A 304 -8.79 3.85 -32.33
C LYS A 304 -9.34 5.29 -32.40
N GLY A 305 -8.51 6.32 -32.34
CA GLY A 305 -8.98 7.71 -32.29
C GLY A 305 -9.89 7.98 -31.07
N LEU A 306 -10.37 9.22 -30.91
CA LEU A 306 -11.06 9.76 -29.72
C LEU A 306 -12.40 9.10 -29.30
N LYS A 307 -12.77 7.93 -29.84
CA LYS A 307 -13.97 7.20 -29.38
C LYS A 307 -13.68 6.49 -28.05
N GLY A 308 -13.96 7.18 -26.94
CA GLY A 308 -13.80 6.66 -25.56
C GLY A 308 -12.83 7.47 -24.70
N GLU A 309 -12.98 8.80 -24.67
CA GLU A 309 -11.98 9.75 -24.14
C GLU A 309 -11.59 9.49 -22.66
N ARG A 310 -12.48 8.93 -21.83
CA ARG A 310 -12.20 8.59 -20.43
C ARG A 310 -11.19 7.45 -20.25
N LEU A 311 -11.41 6.31 -20.93
CA LEU A 311 -10.48 5.16 -20.89
C LEU A 311 -9.12 5.54 -21.49
N LEU A 312 -9.14 6.40 -22.52
CA LEU A 312 -7.95 6.95 -23.14
C LEU A 312 -7.19 7.88 -22.17
N PHE A 313 -7.88 8.67 -21.33
CA PHE A 313 -7.26 9.49 -20.30
C PHE A 313 -6.57 8.68 -19.20
N GLU A 314 -7.28 7.70 -18.59
CA GLU A 314 -6.68 6.84 -17.55
C GLU A 314 -5.42 6.16 -18.09
N SER A 315 -5.51 5.62 -19.31
CA SER A 315 -4.42 4.89 -19.93
C SER A 315 -3.22 5.77 -20.30
N ARG A 316 -3.45 7.01 -20.77
CA ARG A 316 -2.38 7.98 -21.07
C ARG A 316 -1.68 8.46 -19.81
N THR A 317 -2.46 8.72 -18.77
CA THR A 317 -1.95 9.09 -17.44
C THR A 317 -1.01 7.99 -16.94
N VAL A 318 -1.47 6.74 -16.90
CA VAL A 318 -0.67 5.57 -16.50
C VAL A 318 0.60 5.43 -17.35
N LEU A 319 0.48 5.51 -18.68
CA LEU A 319 1.63 5.38 -19.58
C LEU A 319 2.70 6.43 -19.29
N GLN A 320 2.33 7.67 -19.08
CA GLN A 320 3.29 8.72 -18.80
C GLN A 320 3.99 8.50 -17.46
N PHE A 321 3.25 8.11 -16.41
CA PHE A 321 3.85 7.78 -15.14
C PHE A 321 4.83 6.61 -15.23
N LEU A 322 4.43 5.54 -15.93
CA LEU A 322 5.34 4.43 -16.19
C LEU A 322 6.55 4.85 -17.01
N SER A 323 6.39 5.77 -17.96
CA SER A 323 7.49 6.32 -18.74
C SER A 323 8.46 7.12 -17.85
N ILE A 324 7.94 7.94 -16.94
CA ILE A 324 8.74 8.68 -15.95
C ILE A 324 9.51 7.69 -15.07
N VAL A 325 8.84 6.67 -14.54
CA VAL A 325 9.44 5.66 -13.65
C VAL A 325 10.48 4.80 -14.37
N GLU A 326 10.16 4.27 -15.55
CA GLU A 326 11.07 3.44 -16.36
C GLU A 326 12.33 4.22 -16.76
N HIS A 327 12.16 5.43 -17.29
CA HIS A 327 13.27 6.27 -17.73
C HIS A 327 14.24 6.62 -16.59
N THR A 328 13.71 6.88 -15.39
CA THR A 328 14.50 7.37 -14.25
C THR A 328 15.11 6.27 -13.41
N MET A 329 14.36 5.18 -13.17
CA MET A 329 14.84 4.03 -12.43
C MET A 329 15.83 3.21 -13.26
N PHE A 330 15.58 3.07 -14.58
CA PHE A 330 16.28 2.14 -15.45
C PHE A 330 16.53 2.72 -16.86
N PRO A 331 17.39 3.74 -16.97
CA PRO A 331 17.61 4.47 -18.23
C PRO A 331 18.17 3.59 -19.36
N HIS A 332 18.90 2.51 -19.03
CA HIS A 332 19.52 1.63 -20.03
C HIS A 332 18.52 0.77 -20.80
N SER A 333 17.32 0.53 -20.24
CA SER A 333 16.23 -0.20 -20.90
C SER A 333 15.26 0.69 -21.67
N TRP A 334 15.44 2.02 -21.63
CA TRP A 334 14.49 2.96 -22.23
C TRP A 334 14.87 3.31 -23.67
N ASN A 335 13.96 3.04 -24.62
CA ASN A 335 14.15 3.38 -26.03
C ASN A 335 13.68 4.82 -26.32
N VAL A 336 14.60 5.68 -26.78
CA VAL A 336 14.41 7.14 -26.96
C VAL A 336 13.27 7.48 -27.92
N SER A 337 12.93 6.59 -28.86
CA SER A 337 11.84 6.75 -29.83
C SER A 337 10.43 6.85 -29.21
N ARG A 338 10.25 6.52 -27.91
CA ARG A 338 8.96 6.61 -27.20
C ARG A 338 8.74 7.96 -26.47
N ALA A 339 9.74 8.84 -26.43
CA ALA A 339 9.72 10.09 -25.66
C ALA A 339 8.67 11.15 -26.09
N PRO A 340 8.31 11.34 -27.39
CA PRO A 340 7.48 12.48 -27.81
C PRO A 340 6.06 12.48 -27.21
N ASN A 341 5.48 11.29 -26.98
CA ASN A 341 4.10 11.16 -26.48
C ASN A 341 3.97 11.45 -24.98
N CYS A 342 5.08 11.56 -24.23
CA CYS A 342 5.09 11.84 -22.79
C CYS A 342 4.82 13.32 -22.48
N TRP A 343 4.92 14.23 -23.46
CA TRP A 343 4.89 15.68 -23.24
C TRP A 343 3.52 16.34 -23.52
N LEU A 344 2.57 15.60 -24.08
CA LEU A 344 1.22 16.11 -24.41
C LEU A 344 0.26 16.17 -23.21
N LEU A 345 0.71 15.82 -22.00
CA LEU A 345 -0.18 15.66 -20.86
C LEU A 345 -0.92 16.94 -20.49
N ARG A 346 -0.28 18.11 -20.57
CA ARG A 346 -0.93 19.37 -20.17
C ARG A 346 -2.19 19.62 -20.98
N GLU A 347 -2.14 19.44 -22.30
CA GLU A 347 -3.28 19.58 -23.21
C GLU A 347 -4.36 18.53 -22.93
N HIS A 348 -3.96 17.31 -22.58
CA HIS A 348 -4.89 16.24 -22.20
C HIS A 348 -5.55 16.48 -20.85
N LEU A 349 -4.80 16.89 -19.83
CA LEU A 349 -5.32 17.29 -18.52
C LEU A 349 -6.27 18.48 -18.67
N GLN A 350 -5.96 19.44 -19.54
CA GLN A 350 -6.83 20.58 -19.83
C GLN A 350 -8.12 20.13 -20.49
N THR A 351 -8.02 19.30 -21.53
CA THR A 351 -9.18 18.76 -22.23
C THR A 351 -10.10 17.97 -21.28
N VAL A 352 -9.51 17.19 -20.37
CA VAL A 352 -10.26 16.36 -19.42
C VAL A 352 -10.80 17.15 -18.23
N ALA A 353 -10.05 18.11 -17.69
CA ALA A 353 -10.57 19.00 -16.65
C ALA A 353 -11.77 19.82 -17.14
N LEU A 354 -11.79 20.17 -18.44
CA LEU A 354 -12.90 20.86 -19.09
C LEU A 354 -14.08 19.93 -19.44
N LYS A 355 -13.84 18.67 -19.83
CA LYS A 355 -14.89 17.74 -20.28
C LYS A 355 -15.45 16.80 -19.20
N TYR A 356 -14.65 16.42 -18.21
CA TYR A 356 -14.94 15.36 -17.24
C TYR A 356 -14.78 15.87 -15.81
N HIS A 357 -15.72 16.71 -15.36
CA HIS A 357 -15.66 17.36 -14.06
C HIS A 357 -15.65 16.43 -12.82
N ALA A 358 -15.96 15.13 -12.96
CA ALA A 358 -16.19 14.25 -11.80
C ALA A 358 -15.63 12.81 -11.93
N GLY A 359 -15.02 12.43 -13.06
CA GLY A 359 -14.72 11.02 -13.34
C GLY A 359 -13.44 10.47 -12.70
N ASP A 360 -12.31 11.20 -12.79
CA ASP A 360 -10.99 10.55 -12.73
C ASP A 360 -10.00 11.19 -11.73
N ILE A 361 -10.48 12.06 -10.83
CA ILE A 361 -9.63 12.66 -9.78
C ILE A 361 -9.00 11.60 -8.86
N LYS A 362 -9.70 10.46 -8.68
CA LYS A 362 -9.19 9.29 -7.96
C LYS A 362 -7.94 8.72 -8.64
N VAL A 363 -7.97 8.56 -9.97
CA VAL A 363 -6.83 8.07 -10.77
C VAL A 363 -5.66 9.03 -10.64
N ILE A 364 -5.90 10.34 -10.67
CA ILE A 364 -4.85 11.35 -10.46
C ILE A 364 -4.21 11.21 -9.08
N LEU A 365 -5.02 11.07 -8.02
CA LEU A 365 -4.53 10.90 -6.65
C LEU A 365 -3.67 9.63 -6.50
N GLU A 366 -4.12 8.50 -7.04
CA GLU A 366 -3.42 7.21 -6.95
C GLU A 366 -2.10 7.22 -7.71
N ASN A 367 -2.08 7.76 -8.93
CA ASN A 367 -0.83 7.83 -9.68
C ASN A 367 0.15 8.86 -9.09
N LEU A 368 -0.35 9.98 -8.55
CA LEU A 368 0.50 10.91 -7.82
C LEU A 368 1.15 10.23 -6.61
N ALA A 369 0.37 9.47 -5.84
CA ALA A 369 0.88 8.70 -4.71
C ALA A 369 1.89 7.62 -5.16
N ALA A 370 1.63 6.94 -6.28
CA ALA A 370 2.55 5.97 -6.86
C ALA A 370 3.87 6.61 -7.33
N THR A 371 3.83 7.84 -7.84
CA THR A 371 5.00 8.63 -8.23
C THR A 371 5.83 9.02 -7.01
N MET A 372 5.18 9.52 -5.96
CA MET A 372 5.84 9.82 -4.68
C MET A 372 6.50 8.59 -4.06
N GLY A 373 5.81 7.44 -4.11
CA GLY A 373 6.37 6.16 -3.67
C GLY A 373 7.52 5.68 -4.55
N SER A 374 7.44 5.87 -5.87
CA SER A 374 8.53 5.53 -6.79
C SER A 374 9.80 6.31 -6.47
N PHE A 375 9.71 7.59 -6.11
CA PHE A 375 10.88 8.32 -5.60
C PHE A 375 11.49 7.65 -4.36
N ASP A 376 10.66 7.13 -3.44
CA ASP A 376 11.15 6.43 -2.25
C ASP A 376 11.86 5.10 -2.60
N LEU A 377 11.37 4.39 -3.62
CA LEU A 377 12.00 3.16 -4.12
C LEU A 377 13.38 3.41 -4.72
N MET A 378 13.68 4.62 -5.20
CA MET A 378 15.03 4.98 -5.67
C MET A 378 16.07 4.93 -4.54
N PHE A 379 15.64 4.93 -3.27
CA PHE A 379 16.52 4.77 -2.10
C PHE A 379 16.58 3.33 -1.58
N ALA A 380 15.82 2.39 -2.16
CA ALA A 380 15.71 1.02 -1.69
C ALA A 380 16.95 0.16 -2.02
N SER A 381 17.84 0.61 -2.91
CA SER A 381 19.00 -0.13 -3.43
C SER A 381 20.33 0.07 -2.68
N GLY A 382 20.35 0.50 -1.40
CA GLY A 382 21.59 0.59 -0.64
C GLY A 382 21.43 0.77 0.88
N ASN A 383 22.56 0.97 1.59
CA ASN A 383 22.67 1.34 3.02
C ASN A 383 22.01 2.71 3.37
N SER A 384 21.18 3.26 2.46
CA SER A 384 20.62 4.61 2.43
C SER A 384 19.25 4.75 3.12
N LYS A 385 18.56 3.66 3.46
CA LYS A 385 17.21 3.74 4.09
C LYS A 385 17.20 4.57 5.37
N GLU A 386 18.27 4.50 6.17
CA GLU A 386 18.36 5.20 7.46
C GLU A 386 18.73 6.70 7.33
N LYS A 387 19.12 7.15 6.13
CA LYS A 387 19.55 8.55 5.91
C LYS A 387 18.62 9.35 4.98
N LYS A 388 17.64 8.73 4.31
CA LYS A 388 16.81 9.37 3.26
C LYS A 388 16.14 10.69 3.69
N ASN A 389 15.59 10.74 4.90
CA ASN A 389 14.91 11.95 5.41
C ASN A 389 15.87 13.10 5.74
N LYS A 390 17.16 12.78 5.95
CA LYS A 390 18.21 13.75 6.31
C LYS A 390 19.03 14.21 5.10
N LEU A 391 18.96 13.51 3.96
CA LEU A 391 19.66 13.85 2.73
C LEU A 391 19.30 15.27 2.28
N LYS A 392 20.30 16.06 1.92
CA LYS A 392 20.12 17.39 1.33
C LYS A 392 19.87 17.25 -0.16
N PHE A 393 19.35 18.31 -0.78
CA PHE A 393 19.14 18.36 -2.23
C PHE A 393 20.44 18.14 -3.01
N ALA A 394 21.55 18.70 -2.54
CA ALA A 394 22.86 18.54 -3.17
C ALA A 394 23.37 17.09 -3.18
N ASP A 395 22.84 16.23 -2.31
CA ASP A 395 23.24 14.82 -2.21
C ASP A 395 22.43 13.93 -3.17
N LEU A 396 21.46 14.48 -3.90
CA LEU A 396 20.67 13.73 -4.86
C LEU A 396 21.48 13.45 -6.14
N SER A 397 21.36 12.23 -6.64
CA SER A 397 21.90 11.87 -7.96
C SER A 397 21.20 12.64 -9.08
N LYS A 398 21.87 12.81 -10.23
CA LYS A 398 21.27 13.42 -11.43
C LYS A 398 19.94 12.75 -11.82
N ARG A 399 19.82 11.43 -11.66
CA ARG A 399 18.60 10.67 -11.93
C ARG A 399 17.45 11.06 -11.00
N GLN A 400 17.73 11.22 -9.70
CA GLN A 400 16.74 11.65 -8.71
C GLN A 400 16.30 13.09 -8.94
N VAL A 401 17.22 14.00 -9.31
CA VAL A 401 16.87 15.39 -9.65
C VAL A 401 15.97 15.41 -10.88
N PHE A 402 16.32 14.68 -11.94
CA PHE A 402 15.51 14.60 -13.16
C PHE A 402 14.11 14.01 -12.89
N PHE A 403 14.00 13.01 -12.01
CA PHE A 403 12.70 12.50 -11.57
C PHE A 403 11.86 13.59 -10.89
N LEU A 404 12.47 14.40 -10.03
CA LEU A 404 11.79 15.52 -9.36
C LEU A 404 11.39 16.61 -10.37
N ASP A 405 12.21 16.92 -11.37
CA ASP A 405 11.87 17.87 -12.44
C ASP A 405 10.57 17.45 -13.15
N LEU A 406 10.53 16.22 -13.65
CA LEU A 406 9.34 15.67 -14.31
C LEU A 406 8.12 15.59 -13.39
N SER A 407 8.32 15.12 -12.15
CA SER A 407 7.25 14.99 -11.17
C SER A 407 6.65 16.35 -10.79
N PHE A 408 7.46 17.39 -10.63
CA PHE A 408 6.98 18.70 -10.24
C PHE A 408 6.36 19.49 -11.40
N ASP A 409 6.82 19.31 -12.63
CA ASP A 409 6.10 19.81 -13.81
C ASP A 409 4.72 19.16 -13.92
N PHE A 410 4.61 17.85 -13.65
CA PHE A 410 3.35 17.15 -13.57
C PHE A 410 2.42 17.71 -12.47
N ILE A 411 2.95 17.85 -11.25
CA ILE A 411 2.21 18.39 -10.09
C ILE A 411 1.71 19.81 -10.35
N VAL A 412 2.53 20.67 -10.96
CA VAL A 412 2.14 22.03 -11.34
C VAL A 412 0.92 22.00 -12.27
N ASN A 413 0.93 21.13 -13.28
CA ASN A 413 -0.20 20.99 -14.19
C ASN A 413 -1.46 20.51 -13.45
N ILE A 414 -1.37 19.56 -12.51
CA ILE A 414 -2.52 19.16 -11.68
C ILE A 414 -3.07 20.36 -10.90
N ILE A 415 -2.20 21.13 -10.25
CA ILE A 415 -2.63 22.29 -9.44
C ILE A 415 -3.36 23.30 -10.31
N ASP A 416 -2.76 23.72 -11.42
CA ASP A 416 -3.26 24.82 -12.24
C ASP A 416 -4.49 24.45 -13.06
N VAL A 417 -4.55 23.21 -13.56
CA VAL A 417 -5.57 22.77 -14.52
C VAL A 417 -6.70 22.00 -13.86
N VAL A 418 -6.43 21.25 -12.79
CA VAL A 418 -7.41 20.35 -12.15
C VAL A 418 -7.88 20.93 -10.83
N ILE A 419 -6.96 21.16 -9.87
CA ILE A 419 -7.36 21.51 -8.51
C ILE A 419 -7.92 22.93 -8.46
N LYS A 420 -7.13 23.93 -8.86
CA LYS A 420 -7.47 25.34 -8.74
C LYS A 420 -8.83 25.70 -9.37
N PRO A 421 -9.16 25.30 -10.62
CA PRO A 421 -10.44 25.67 -11.23
C PRO A 421 -11.65 24.85 -10.75
N LEU A 422 -11.46 23.68 -10.12
CA LEU A 422 -12.57 22.73 -9.88
C LEU A 422 -12.87 22.43 -8.41
N TRP A 423 -11.93 22.65 -7.48
CA TRP A 423 -12.10 22.21 -6.09
C TRP A 423 -13.34 22.83 -5.41
N GLN A 424 -13.62 24.12 -5.66
CA GLN A 424 -14.79 24.80 -5.09
C GLN A 424 -16.11 24.26 -5.66
N LYS A 425 -16.12 23.81 -6.91
CA LYS A 425 -17.32 23.22 -7.54
C LYS A 425 -17.57 21.79 -7.08
N ASN A 426 -16.57 21.16 -6.46
CA ASN A 426 -16.56 19.73 -6.12
C ASN A 426 -16.19 19.50 -4.64
N MET A 427 -16.77 20.29 -3.73
CA MET A 427 -16.43 20.26 -2.30
C MET A 427 -16.66 18.89 -1.63
N GLU A 428 -17.59 18.10 -2.16
CA GLU A 428 -17.89 16.74 -1.66
C GLU A 428 -16.83 15.71 -2.08
N ASN A 429 -16.10 15.95 -3.18
CA ASN A 429 -15.04 15.08 -3.64
C ASN A 429 -13.74 15.38 -2.89
N PHE A 430 -13.53 14.65 -1.79
CA PHE A 430 -12.37 14.82 -0.91
C PHE A 430 -11.02 14.79 -1.63
N GLN A 431 -10.93 14.07 -2.77
CA GLN A 431 -9.68 13.83 -3.50
C GLN A 431 -9.00 15.13 -3.95
N TYR A 432 -9.76 16.18 -4.29
CA TYR A 432 -9.19 17.44 -4.78
C TYR A 432 -8.25 18.08 -3.76
N LEU A 433 -8.70 18.26 -2.52
CA LEU A 433 -7.88 18.83 -1.45
C LEU A 433 -6.96 17.77 -0.80
N ALA A 434 -7.33 16.49 -0.83
CA ALA A 434 -6.46 15.41 -0.39
C ALA A 434 -5.16 15.32 -1.19
N ILE A 435 -5.20 15.58 -2.51
CA ILE A 435 -4.00 15.67 -3.37
C ILE A 435 -3.01 16.70 -2.81
N ILE A 436 -3.50 17.86 -2.41
CA ILE A 436 -2.67 18.95 -1.88
C ILE A 436 -2.13 18.61 -0.49
N ARG A 437 -2.96 18.03 0.39
CA ARG A 437 -2.52 17.55 1.71
C ARG A 437 -1.42 16.50 1.59
N LEU A 438 -1.61 15.51 0.72
CA LEU A 438 -0.64 14.45 0.43
C LEU A 438 0.69 15.05 -0.05
N LEU A 439 0.62 15.98 -1.02
CA LEU A 439 1.77 16.66 -1.59
C LEU A 439 2.59 17.43 -0.55
N ILE A 440 1.93 18.25 0.28
CA ILE A 440 2.62 19.01 1.34
C ILE A 440 3.26 18.06 2.35
N CYS A 441 2.59 16.95 2.69
CA CYS A 441 3.12 15.94 3.60
C CYS A 441 4.32 15.19 3.01
N TRP A 442 4.32 14.90 1.71
CA TRP A 442 5.47 14.32 1.02
C TRP A 442 6.66 15.29 1.00
N ILE A 443 6.43 16.55 0.62
CA ILE A 443 7.47 17.59 0.54
C ILE A 443 8.18 17.76 1.89
N LYS A 444 7.44 17.85 2.99
CA LYS A 444 8.03 18.04 4.33
C LYS A 444 8.67 16.77 4.89
N SER A 445 8.38 15.60 4.34
CA SER A 445 8.92 14.31 4.81
C SER A 445 10.38 14.11 4.42
N TYR A 446 10.86 14.79 3.37
CA TYR A 446 12.23 14.71 2.89
C TYR A 446 12.87 16.09 2.82
N ARG A 447 14.02 16.25 3.50
CA ARG A 447 14.79 17.49 3.44
C ARG A 447 15.22 17.83 2.01
N SER A 448 15.57 16.84 1.20
CA SER A 448 15.98 17.02 -0.20
C SER A 448 14.84 17.56 -1.07
N ILE A 449 13.63 17.00 -0.95
CA ILE A 449 12.44 17.44 -1.69
C ILE A 449 12.01 18.84 -1.23
N LEU A 450 12.01 19.11 0.08
CA LEU A 450 11.73 20.45 0.61
C LEU A 450 12.69 21.51 0.03
N GLN A 451 13.98 21.20 -0.01
CA GLN A 451 14.97 22.11 -0.58
C GLN A 451 14.80 22.29 -2.08
N TYR A 452 14.53 21.22 -2.83
CA TYR A 452 14.23 21.29 -4.25
C TYR A 452 13.01 22.19 -4.52
N THR A 453 11.91 21.93 -3.82
CA THR A 453 10.64 22.66 -4.01
C THR A 453 10.72 24.12 -3.64
N HIS A 454 11.46 24.51 -2.60
CA HIS A 454 11.71 25.93 -2.28
C HIS A 454 12.44 26.69 -3.40
N ARG A 455 13.08 25.99 -4.35
CA ARG A 455 13.78 26.58 -5.51
C ARG A 455 12.95 26.46 -6.80
N HIS A 456 11.88 25.68 -6.79
CA HIS A 456 11.09 25.38 -7.98
C HIS A 456 10.02 26.47 -8.24
N ARG A 457 10.39 27.47 -9.04
CA ARG A 457 9.59 28.69 -9.25
C ARG A 457 8.16 28.42 -9.73
N LYS A 458 7.97 27.56 -10.72
CA LYS A 458 6.63 27.24 -11.25
C LYS A 458 5.73 26.71 -10.13
N PHE A 459 6.23 25.76 -9.35
CA PHE A 459 5.49 25.16 -8.24
C PHE A 459 5.13 26.18 -7.16
N CYS A 460 6.09 26.96 -6.68
CA CYS A 460 5.83 27.97 -5.66
C CYS A 460 4.79 29.00 -6.13
N THR A 461 4.83 29.42 -7.39
CA THR A 461 3.84 30.34 -7.97
C THR A 461 2.45 29.70 -8.03
N SER A 462 2.31 28.52 -8.65
CA SER A 462 1.02 27.82 -8.77
C SER A 462 0.41 27.51 -7.40
N PHE A 463 1.24 27.08 -6.44
CA PHE A 463 0.80 26.79 -5.08
C PHE A 463 0.39 28.06 -4.31
N ALA A 464 1.10 29.18 -4.49
CA ALA A 464 0.71 30.46 -3.90
C ALA A 464 -0.61 30.99 -4.44
N LEU A 465 -0.86 30.83 -5.75
CA LEU A 465 -2.13 31.18 -6.36
C LEU A 465 -3.28 30.32 -5.81
N LEU A 466 -3.06 29.00 -5.67
CA LEU A 466 -4.05 28.12 -5.02
C LEU A 466 -4.31 28.54 -3.56
N LEU A 467 -3.27 28.87 -2.79
CA LEU A 467 -3.43 29.34 -1.41
C LEU A 467 -4.24 30.63 -1.34
N ASN A 468 -4.04 31.56 -2.27
CA ASN A 468 -4.85 32.77 -2.35
C ASN A 468 -6.33 32.44 -2.56
N ASP A 469 -6.64 31.48 -3.43
CA ASP A 469 -8.03 31.03 -3.68
C ASP A 469 -8.66 30.36 -2.46
N LEU A 470 -7.87 29.59 -1.69
CA LEU A 470 -8.31 28.96 -0.45
C LEU A 470 -8.54 29.98 0.67
N ILE A 471 -7.60 30.93 0.84
CA ILE A 471 -7.68 31.98 1.86
C ILE A 471 -8.90 32.88 1.61
N ASN A 472 -9.16 33.22 0.34
CA ASN A 472 -10.26 34.09 -0.05
C ASN A 472 -11.59 33.35 -0.29
N SER A 473 -11.63 32.02 -0.11
CA SER A 473 -12.84 31.24 -0.24
C SER A 473 -13.89 31.62 0.81
N SER A 474 -15.16 31.56 0.43
CA SER A 474 -16.30 31.70 1.37
C SER A 474 -16.32 30.64 2.48
N LEU A 475 -15.67 29.49 2.28
CA LEU A 475 -15.53 28.46 3.30
C LEU A 475 -14.50 28.79 4.38
N ASN A 476 -13.59 29.74 4.12
CA ASN A 476 -12.58 30.20 5.08
C ASN A 476 -13.03 31.51 5.72
N TRP A 477 -14.23 31.54 6.31
CA TRP A 477 -14.77 32.74 6.95
C TRP A 477 -14.60 32.72 8.48
N PRO A 478 -14.19 33.84 9.12
CA PRO A 478 -13.58 35.03 8.50
C PRO A 478 -12.24 34.67 7.85
N LYS A 479 -11.81 35.41 6.82
CA LYS A 479 -10.57 35.13 6.07
C LYS A 479 -9.40 34.98 7.03
N ASN A 480 -9.03 33.73 7.30
CA ASN A 480 -8.09 33.38 8.36
C ASN A 480 -6.82 32.75 7.80
N VAL A 481 -5.70 33.17 8.37
CA VAL A 481 -4.40 32.53 8.29
C VAL A 481 -4.12 31.97 9.67
N TYR A 482 -3.90 30.67 9.73
CA TYR A 482 -3.78 29.96 10.99
C TYR A 482 -2.34 30.00 11.51
N SER A 483 -2.16 30.50 12.73
CA SER A 483 -0.86 30.50 13.43
C SER A 483 -0.51 29.13 14.02
N HIS A 484 -1.54 28.35 14.36
CA HIS A 484 -1.41 27.03 14.97
C HIS A 484 -1.89 25.93 14.04
N LYS A 485 -1.31 24.74 14.23
CA LYS A 485 -1.66 23.54 13.49
C LYS A 485 -3.11 23.15 13.83
N PRO A 486 -3.98 22.92 12.84
CA PRO A 486 -5.37 22.58 13.11
C PRO A 486 -5.48 21.22 13.80
N ARG A 487 -6.53 21.07 14.61
CA ARG A 487 -6.91 19.83 15.30
C ARG A 487 -8.13 19.20 14.63
N ARG A 488 -8.36 17.92 14.92
CA ARG A 488 -9.52 17.13 14.47
C ARG A 488 -9.82 16.01 15.47
N SER A 489 -11.04 15.46 15.41
CA SER A 489 -11.48 14.35 16.26
C SER A 489 -11.17 12.98 15.66
N TYR A 490 -11.09 12.86 14.33
CA TYR A 490 -10.87 11.57 13.65
C TYR A 490 -10.07 11.71 12.34
N TYR A 491 -9.63 10.59 11.79
CA TYR A 491 -8.89 10.53 10.53
C TYR A 491 -9.81 10.69 9.31
N LEU A 492 -9.45 11.61 8.41
CA LEU A 492 -10.18 11.77 7.15
C LEU A 492 -9.83 10.63 6.19
N ARG A 493 -10.62 10.50 5.11
CA ARG A 493 -10.52 9.38 4.18
C ARG A 493 -9.12 9.18 3.57
N GLU A 494 -8.45 10.26 3.20
CA GLU A 494 -7.08 10.21 2.68
C GLU A 494 -6.04 9.80 3.73
N ASP A 495 -6.26 10.15 5.00
CA ASP A 495 -5.39 9.70 6.09
C ASP A 495 -5.45 8.18 6.23
N ILE A 496 -6.64 7.60 6.10
CA ILE A 496 -6.85 6.15 6.16
C ILE A 496 -6.23 5.46 4.94
N ILE A 497 -6.46 5.99 3.73
CA ILE A 497 -5.90 5.44 2.49
C ILE A 497 -4.37 5.41 2.54
N PHE A 498 -3.74 6.47 3.04
CA PHE A 498 -2.28 6.60 3.03
C PHE A 498 -1.60 6.23 4.36
N ARG A 499 -2.33 5.90 5.43
CA ARG A 499 -1.80 5.44 6.72
C ARG A 499 -0.79 4.32 6.51
N GLU A 500 0.42 4.44 7.04
CA GLU A 500 1.56 3.54 6.84
C GLU A 500 2.35 3.66 5.53
N PHE A 501 2.15 4.70 4.72
CA PHE A 501 3.01 4.88 3.55
C PHE A 501 4.38 5.44 3.94
N SER A 502 5.47 4.79 3.56
CA SER A 502 6.82 5.24 3.88
C SER A 502 7.19 6.59 3.23
N CYS A 503 6.58 6.95 2.09
CA CYS A 503 6.89 8.21 1.40
C CYS A 503 6.34 9.44 2.13
N ILE A 504 5.41 9.28 3.06
CA ILE A 504 4.93 10.37 3.93
C ILE A 504 5.30 10.13 5.40
N ASN A 505 6.37 9.35 5.64
CA ASN A 505 6.76 8.95 7.00
C ASN A 505 5.60 8.33 7.79
N PHE A 506 4.83 7.47 7.13
CA PHE A 506 3.75 6.65 7.67
C PHE A 506 2.45 7.39 8.03
N ALA A 507 2.40 8.73 8.01
CA ALA A 507 1.17 9.48 8.32
C ALA A 507 1.13 10.88 7.70
N LEU A 508 -0.08 11.38 7.44
CA LEU A 508 -0.30 12.78 7.06
C LEU A 508 -0.19 13.67 8.31
N THR A 509 0.99 14.25 8.50
CA THR A 509 1.32 15.01 9.73
C THR A 509 0.98 16.50 9.61
N ASP A 510 -0.04 16.88 8.85
CA ASP A 510 -0.50 18.27 8.67
C ASP A 510 -1.52 18.71 9.73
N PHE A 511 -2.16 17.77 10.41
CA PHE A 511 -2.96 18.01 11.62
C PHE A 511 -2.16 17.79 12.91
N ASN A 512 -2.64 18.38 14.00
CA ASN A 512 -2.34 17.93 15.35
C ASN A 512 -3.39 16.90 15.77
N ASP A 513 -2.97 15.64 15.89
CA ASP A 513 -3.83 14.49 16.16
C ASP A 513 -3.88 14.10 17.66
N ASP A 514 -3.38 14.95 18.57
CA ASP A 514 -3.42 14.68 20.03
C ASP A 514 -4.84 14.31 20.51
N SER A 515 -5.88 14.99 20.02
CA SER A 515 -7.28 14.69 20.36
C SER A 515 -7.81 13.38 19.77
N VAL A 516 -7.23 12.89 18.67
CA VAL A 516 -7.59 11.60 18.09
C VAL A 516 -7.07 10.47 18.99
N TYR A 517 -5.83 10.59 19.45
CA TYR A 517 -5.16 9.57 20.27
C TYR A 517 -5.58 9.57 21.74
N ASN A 518 -5.94 10.73 22.28
CA ASN A 518 -6.40 10.85 23.67
C ASN A 518 -7.93 10.61 23.82
N SER A 519 -8.63 10.30 22.73
CA SER A 519 -10.06 9.99 22.76
C SER A 519 -10.29 8.56 23.27
N PRO A 520 -11.32 8.31 24.10
CA PRO A 520 -11.71 6.96 24.48
C PRO A 520 -12.09 6.10 23.26
N ASP A 521 -12.56 6.72 22.18
CA ASP A 521 -12.92 6.07 20.90
C ASP A 521 -11.79 6.09 19.88
N MET A 522 -10.52 6.23 20.31
CA MET A 522 -9.34 6.31 19.45
C MET A 522 -9.38 5.29 18.30
N ILE A 523 -9.68 4.03 18.61
CA ILE A 523 -9.63 2.91 17.66
C ILE A 523 -10.62 3.10 16.50
N ASN A 524 -11.81 3.63 16.81
CA ASN A 524 -12.83 3.99 15.83
C ASN A 524 -12.42 5.26 15.04
N ASN A 525 -11.85 6.24 15.73
CA ASN A 525 -11.44 7.51 15.15
C ASN A 525 -10.29 7.37 14.13
N ILE A 526 -9.32 6.48 14.35
CA ILE A 526 -8.20 6.24 13.42
C ILE A 526 -8.59 5.47 12.15
N ILE A 527 -9.80 4.88 12.10
CA ILE A 527 -10.37 4.26 10.90
C ILE A 527 -11.48 5.11 10.26
N GLY A 528 -11.68 6.34 10.74
CA GLY A 528 -12.71 7.27 10.25
C GLY A 528 -14.13 6.78 10.47
N CYS A 529 -14.38 6.10 11.59
CA CYS A 529 -15.71 5.70 12.02
C CYS A 529 -16.01 6.30 13.41
N PRO A 530 -15.95 7.63 13.59
CA PRO A 530 -16.25 8.26 14.87
C PRO A 530 -17.70 8.01 15.29
N THR A 531 -18.04 8.41 16.51
CA THR A 531 -19.44 8.42 16.96
C THR A 531 -20.30 9.31 16.06
N LEU A 532 -21.60 9.01 15.95
CA LEU A 532 -22.52 9.78 15.09
C LEU A 532 -22.55 11.28 15.44
N THR A 533 -22.33 11.62 16.71
CA THR A 533 -22.26 12.99 17.21
C THR A 533 -21.00 13.74 16.79
N GLU A 534 -19.91 13.03 16.49
CA GLU A 534 -18.62 13.60 16.10
C GLU A 534 -18.38 13.56 14.58
N MET A 535 -19.21 12.82 13.84
CA MET A 535 -19.11 12.69 12.39
C MET A 535 -19.43 14.01 11.71
N LEU A 536 -18.49 14.53 10.93
CA LEU A 536 -18.64 15.79 10.22
C LEU A 536 -19.32 15.58 8.87
N SER A 537 -20.02 16.60 8.40
CA SER A 537 -20.49 16.67 7.02
C SER A 537 -19.33 16.79 6.03
N PRO A 538 -19.51 16.41 4.75
CA PRO A 538 -18.46 16.57 3.72
C PRO A 538 -17.93 18.01 3.60
N LYS A 539 -18.80 19.00 3.82
CA LYS A 539 -18.44 20.43 3.80
C LYS A 539 -17.54 20.81 4.99
N GLU A 540 -17.83 20.31 6.19
CA GLU A 540 -17.01 20.54 7.37
C GLU A 540 -15.64 19.86 7.28
N GLU A 541 -15.58 18.64 6.73
CA GLU A 541 -14.30 18.01 6.44
C GLU A 541 -13.51 18.81 5.39
N CYS A 542 -14.18 19.35 4.36
CA CYS A 542 -13.56 20.25 3.38
C CYS A 542 -12.95 21.48 4.06
N ILE A 543 -13.66 22.09 5.02
CA ILE A 543 -13.13 23.20 5.83
C ILE A 543 -11.87 22.77 6.60
N LEU A 544 -11.85 21.58 7.21
CA LEU A 544 -10.64 21.06 7.88
C LEU A 544 -9.46 20.90 6.90
N ARG A 545 -9.71 20.40 5.68
CA ARG A 545 -8.69 20.31 4.63
C ARG A 545 -8.16 21.69 4.24
N ILE A 546 -9.04 22.68 4.07
CA ILE A 546 -8.63 24.07 3.80
C ILE A 546 -7.74 24.60 4.92
N LYS A 547 -8.12 24.43 6.19
CA LYS A 547 -7.35 24.89 7.36
C LYS A 547 -5.93 24.30 7.38
N SER A 548 -5.81 23.00 7.17
CA SER A 548 -4.52 22.29 7.17
C SER A 548 -3.62 22.69 6.00
N ILE A 549 -4.20 22.87 4.81
CA ILE A 549 -3.49 23.34 3.62
C ILE A 549 -3.01 24.78 3.82
N ILE A 550 -3.86 25.69 4.30
CA ILE A 550 -3.47 27.09 4.55
C ILE A 550 -2.34 27.16 5.56
N PHE A 551 -2.48 26.51 6.73
CA PHE A 551 -1.45 26.48 7.77
C PHE A 551 -0.10 25.97 7.23
N SER A 552 -0.11 24.81 6.59
CA SER A 552 1.11 24.17 6.13
C SER A 552 1.72 24.90 4.92
N GLY A 553 0.87 25.44 4.06
CA GLY A 553 1.25 26.16 2.85
C GLY A 553 1.88 27.51 3.15
N VAL A 554 1.34 28.27 4.11
CA VAL A 554 1.94 29.53 4.58
C VAL A 554 3.33 29.27 5.16
N LYS A 555 3.47 28.29 6.06
CA LYS A 555 4.78 27.92 6.63
C LYS A 555 5.79 27.44 5.59
N PHE A 556 5.33 26.76 4.55
CA PHE A 556 6.18 26.35 3.43
C PHE A 556 6.66 27.58 2.63
N LEU A 557 5.73 28.45 2.22
CA LEU A 557 6.07 29.63 1.42
C LEU A 557 6.89 30.66 2.20
N GLU A 558 6.82 30.75 3.52
CA GLU A 558 7.71 31.63 4.31
C GLU A 558 9.21 31.42 4.02
N LYS A 559 9.60 30.20 3.62
CA LYS A 559 11.00 29.80 3.39
C LYS A 559 11.34 29.55 1.93
N ASN A 560 10.47 29.95 1.00
CA ASN A 560 10.73 29.80 -0.44
C ASN A 560 11.89 30.73 -0.89
N ASN A 561 12.58 30.32 -1.96
CA ASN A 561 13.65 31.09 -2.59
C ASN A 561 13.25 31.62 -3.98
N THR A 562 11.97 31.62 -4.32
CA THR A 562 11.44 31.90 -5.67
C THR A 562 10.83 33.30 -5.82
N GLY A 563 10.83 34.11 -4.77
CA GLY A 563 10.31 35.48 -4.82
C GLY A 563 8.80 35.58 -4.58
N VAL A 564 8.17 34.51 -4.08
CA VAL A 564 6.80 34.56 -3.58
C VAL A 564 6.83 35.16 -2.17
N ILE A 565 5.98 36.14 -1.88
CA ILE A 565 5.95 36.80 -0.57
C ILE A 565 4.51 37.00 -0.09
N TRP A 566 4.32 37.04 1.22
CA TRP A 566 3.04 37.38 1.82
C TRP A 566 2.85 38.90 1.86
N ASN A 567 1.78 39.40 1.23
CA ASN A 567 1.34 40.79 1.34
C ASN A 567 0.24 40.88 2.41
N ALA A 568 0.62 41.34 3.61
CA ALA A 568 -0.29 41.46 4.75
C ALA A 568 -1.45 42.43 4.50
N GLY A 569 -1.22 43.52 3.75
CA GLY A 569 -2.25 44.51 3.46
C GLY A 569 -3.32 44.00 2.49
N LYS A 570 -2.94 43.12 1.55
CA LYS A 570 -3.88 42.51 0.58
C LYS A 570 -4.34 41.11 0.96
N TYR A 571 -3.84 40.58 2.09
CA TYR A 571 -4.12 39.24 2.59
C TYR A 571 -3.91 38.14 1.53
N LYS A 572 -2.81 38.26 0.76
CA LYS A 572 -2.51 37.35 -0.35
C LYS A 572 -1.00 37.23 -0.59
N PHE A 573 -0.60 36.13 -1.21
CA PHE A 573 0.74 35.95 -1.76
C PHE A 573 0.91 36.69 -3.10
N GLU A 574 2.04 37.35 -3.28
CA GLU A 574 2.44 38.04 -4.51
C GLU A 574 3.78 37.49 -5.01
N VAL A 575 3.96 37.47 -6.33
CA VAL A 575 5.22 37.06 -6.98
C VAL A 575 5.99 38.32 -7.33
N ILE A 576 7.12 38.56 -6.67
CA ILE A 576 8.00 39.68 -6.99
C ILE A 576 9.02 39.26 -8.06
N SER A 577 9.29 40.15 -9.03
CA SER A 577 10.37 39.96 -10.00
C SER A 577 11.75 40.00 -9.32
N SER A 578 12.74 39.37 -9.95
CA SER A 578 14.08 39.14 -9.38
C SER A 578 14.80 40.40 -8.90
N ASP A 579 14.47 41.58 -9.45
CA ASP A 579 15.18 42.84 -9.17
C ASP A 579 14.84 43.47 -7.81
N THR A 580 13.74 43.06 -7.18
CA THR A 580 13.27 43.63 -5.90
C THR A 580 13.63 42.77 -4.68
N LYS A 581 14.24 41.59 -4.88
CA LYS A 581 14.64 40.63 -3.81
C LYS A 581 15.61 41.22 -2.78
N MET A 582 16.45 42.19 -3.18
CA MET A 582 17.48 42.76 -2.31
C MET A 582 16.90 43.75 -1.29
N LYS A 583 15.85 44.50 -1.65
CA LYS A 583 15.19 45.47 -0.76
C LYS A 583 14.28 44.81 0.29
N HIS A 584 13.71 43.64 0.00
CA HIS A 584 12.77 42.96 0.91
C HIS A 584 13.42 42.02 1.94
N LYS A 585 14.63 41.50 1.66
CA LYS A 585 15.40 40.72 2.65
C LYS A 585 15.75 41.55 3.89
N ILE A 586 15.95 42.85 3.70
CA ILE A 586 16.22 43.83 4.77
C ILE A 586 14.95 44.03 5.62
N ALA A 587 13.79 44.24 4.99
CA ALA A 587 12.51 44.46 5.69
C ALA A 587 12.01 43.25 6.51
N LEU A 588 12.22 42.01 6.06
CA LEU A 588 11.79 40.81 6.80
C LEU A 588 12.66 40.50 8.03
N SER A 589 13.94 40.92 7.99
CA SER A 589 14.82 40.85 9.18
C SER A 589 14.35 41.82 10.28
N GLU A 590 13.85 42.99 9.91
CA GLU A 590 13.27 43.97 10.82
C GLU A 590 11.92 43.53 11.41
N ILE A 591 11.09 42.81 10.64
CA ILE A 591 9.82 42.26 11.13
C ILE A 591 10.07 41.11 12.12
N SER A 592 11.06 40.24 11.86
CA SER A 592 11.44 39.15 12.78
C SER A 592 12.02 39.69 14.09
N LEU A 593 12.75 40.81 14.05
CA LEU A 593 13.23 41.52 15.24
C LEU A 593 12.07 42.17 16.02
N LYS A 594 11.09 42.79 15.34
CA LYS A 594 9.92 43.42 15.98
C LYS A 594 8.96 42.40 16.63
N ILE A 595 8.84 41.19 16.10
CA ILE A 595 8.03 40.11 16.72
C ILE A 595 8.71 39.59 17.99
N ASN A 596 10.03 39.49 18.02
CA ASN A 596 10.79 38.98 19.18
C ASN A 596 10.88 39.99 20.33
N VAL A 597 10.87 41.30 20.03
CA VAL A 597 10.85 42.38 21.04
C VAL A 597 9.49 42.45 21.77
N LYS A 598 8.37 42.20 21.07
CA LYS A 598 7.03 42.14 21.70
C LYS A 598 6.89 40.98 22.70
N THR A 599 7.53 39.84 22.43
CA THR A 599 7.49 38.66 23.33
C THR A 599 8.39 38.81 24.56
N GLN A 600 9.41 39.68 24.51
CA GLN A 600 10.25 39.99 25.66
C GLN A 600 9.61 41.04 26.59
N LEU A 601 8.84 42.00 26.04
CA LEU A 601 8.15 43.01 26.82
C LEU A 601 6.97 42.42 27.64
N GLU A 602 6.26 41.42 27.09
CA GLU A 602 5.16 40.74 27.80
C GLU A 602 5.65 39.77 28.89
N LYS A 603 6.88 39.23 28.76
CA LYS A 603 7.49 38.39 29.81
C LYS A 603 8.05 39.18 30.99
N ALA A 604 8.38 40.46 30.82
CA ALA A 604 8.89 41.31 31.90
C ALA A 604 7.80 41.80 32.87
N VAL A 605 6.52 41.78 32.46
CA VAL A 605 5.38 42.22 33.30
C VAL A 605 4.75 41.06 34.08
N SER A 606 4.94 39.81 33.62
CA SER A 606 4.42 38.60 34.27
C SER A 606 5.34 38.02 35.36
N SER A 607 6.57 38.52 35.52
CA SER A 607 7.58 37.92 36.40
C SER A 607 7.67 38.52 37.82
N ARG A 608 6.69 39.32 38.27
CA ARG A 608 6.66 39.88 39.64
C ARG A 608 5.71 39.20 40.64
N LYS A 609 5.02 38.11 40.26
CA LYS A 609 4.21 37.31 41.19
C LYS A 609 4.28 35.82 40.87
N ALA A 610 5.38 35.16 41.23
CA ALA A 610 5.46 33.73 41.61
C ALA A 610 6.93 33.29 41.74
N GLU A 611 7.70 33.94 42.62
CA GLU A 611 8.89 33.32 43.21
C GLU A 611 8.49 32.81 44.59
N GLY A 612 8.32 31.50 44.70
CA GLY A 612 7.89 30.87 45.94
C GLY A 612 7.52 29.41 45.74
N LYS A 613 8.56 28.58 45.57
CA LYS A 613 8.66 27.10 45.74
C LYS A 613 9.44 26.46 44.60
N ARG A 614 10.76 26.36 44.81
CA ARG A 614 11.60 25.32 44.21
C ARG A 614 11.54 24.07 45.09
N ASP A 615 11.89 22.97 44.44
CA ASP A 615 12.11 21.61 44.94
C ASP A 615 10.90 20.66 44.91
N GLU A 616 10.71 20.01 43.75
CA GLU A 616 10.32 18.60 43.67
C GLU A 616 10.82 17.98 42.35
N PRO A 617 11.13 16.67 42.33
CA PRO A 617 11.95 16.01 41.31
C PRO A 617 11.19 15.79 40.00
N GLN A 618 11.95 15.68 38.91
CA GLN A 618 11.48 15.29 37.58
C GLN A 618 10.58 14.05 37.63
N ARG A 619 9.26 14.26 37.67
CA ARG A 619 8.28 13.21 37.40
C ARG A 619 8.42 12.80 35.94
N LYS A 620 9.07 11.65 35.74
CA LYS A 620 8.89 10.78 34.57
C LYS A 620 7.39 10.67 34.31
N ARG A 621 6.92 11.15 33.16
CA ARG A 621 5.56 10.86 32.70
C ARG A 621 5.50 9.36 32.41
N ALA A 622 4.86 8.62 33.30
CA ALA A 622 4.06 7.45 32.94
C ALA A 622 3.12 7.89 31.80
N GLY A 623 2.98 7.20 30.67
CA GLY A 623 2.95 5.75 30.53
C GLY A 623 1.54 5.41 30.07
N GLU A 624 1.11 5.97 28.93
CA GLU A 624 -0.12 5.57 28.23
C GLU A 624 0.27 5.29 26.78
N ILE A 625 0.23 4.01 26.46
CA ILE A 625 0.94 3.35 25.36
C ILE A 625 -0.05 3.21 24.20
N ALA A 626 0.10 4.07 23.19
CA ALA A 626 -0.59 3.89 21.91
C ALA A 626 0.04 2.72 21.12
N VAL A 627 -0.72 2.15 20.18
CA VAL A 627 -0.30 1.17 19.15
C VAL A 627 1.06 1.51 18.50
N THR A 628 1.47 2.78 18.56
CA THR A 628 2.77 3.29 18.12
C THR A 628 3.98 2.80 18.95
N GLU A 629 3.83 2.35 20.20
CA GLU A 629 4.92 1.79 21.01
C GLU A 629 5.13 0.29 20.79
N LEU A 630 4.06 -0.49 20.55
CA LEU A 630 4.13 -1.82 19.92
C LEU A 630 4.98 -1.74 18.66
N GLU A 631 4.67 -0.75 17.83
CA GLU A 631 5.31 -0.51 16.54
C GLU A 631 6.75 -0.01 16.61
N LYS A 632 7.11 0.76 17.65
CA LYS A 632 8.51 1.14 17.93
C LYS A 632 9.33 0.00 18.53
N LYS A 633 8.76 -0.84 19.40
CA LYS A 633 9.43 -2.06 19.89
C LYS A 633 9.76 -3.01 18.72
N PHE A 634 8.92 -3.07 17.68
CA PHE A 634 9.19 -3.85 16.44
C PHE A 634 10.40 -3.39 15.61
N ALA A 635 10.84 -2.14 15.72
CA ALA A 635 12.01 -1.65 14.98
C ALA A 635 13.34 -1.95 15.71
N ASN A 636 13.33 -1.95 17.04
CA ASN A 636 14.55 -2.12 17.84
C ASN A 636 14.97 -3.60 17.99
N VAL A 637 14.02 -4.54 18.04
CA VAL A 637 14.31 -5.99 18.16
C VAL A 637 14.97 -6.58 16.90
N ARG A 638 14.82 -5.95 15.73
CA ARG A 638 15.52 -6.37 14.50
C ARG A 638 16.96 -5.86 14.40
N ARG A 639 17.38 -4.92 15.25
CA ARG A 639 18.77 -4.42 15.28
C ARG A 639 19.65 -5.15 16.30
N THR A 640 19.07 -5.73 17.35
CA THR A 640 19.83 -6.39 18.42
C THR A 640 20.20 -7.86 18.16
N LYS A 641 19.88 -8.42 16.99
CA LYS A 641 20.35 -9.76 16.55
C LYS A 641 21.50 -9.71 15.52
N LYS A 642 22.28 -8.62 15.49
CA LYS A 642 23.65 -8.66 14.97
C LYS A 642 24.59 -8.16 16.06
N SER A 643 25.58 -9.02 16.34
CA SER A 643 26.73 -8.87 17.24
C SER A 643 26.42 -8.73 18.75
N SER A 644 26.56 -9.84 19.46
CA SER A 644 27.44 -9.87 20.63
C SER A 644 28.71 -10.65 20.28
N PRO A 645 29.89 -10.23 20.77
CA PRO A 645 31.19 -10.70 20.29
C PRO A 645 31.59 -12.00 21.01
N LEU A 646 31.95 -13.02 20.23
CA LEU A 646 32.65 -14.19 20.77
C LEU A 646 34.16 -13.96 20.64
N LEU A 647 34.81 -14.22 21.78
CA LEU A 647 36.23 -14.12 22.11
C LEU A 647 37.22 -14.43 20.98
N GLU A 648 38.24 -13.58 20.93
CA GLU A 648 39.53 -13.78 20.28
C GLU A 648 40.21 -15.06 20.79
N LYS A 649 40.65 -15.91 19.87
CA LYS A 649 41.88 -16.69 20.00
C LYS A 649 42.63 -16.68 18.67
N GLU A 650 43.90 -16.38 18.79
CA GLU A 650 44.90 -16.13 17.76
C GLU A 650 45.23 -17.34 16.89
N ASP A 651 45.64 -17.01 15.67
CA ASP A 651 46.62 -17.64 14.77
C ASP A 651 46.54 -19.13 14.43
N VAL A 652 46.40 -19.41 13.12
CA VAL A 652 47.46 -20.04 12.30
C VAL A 652 47.13 -19.80 10.80
N PHE A 653 48.08 -19.22 10.07
CA PHE A 653 48.16 -19.17 8.60
C PHE A 653 48.35 -20.58 8.01
N PHE A 654 47.74 -20.90 6.86
CA PHE A 654 48.44 -21.48 5.70
C PHE A 654 47.56 -21.56 4.43
N GLU A 655 48.13 -20.99 3.37
CA GLU A 655 48.10 -21.25 1.92
C GLU A 655 46.89 -21.79 1.11
N SER A 656 46.86 -21.18 -0.07
CA SER A 656 46.11 -21.44 -1.30
C SER A 656 46.19 -22.86 -1.84
N VAL A 657 45.05 -23.40 -2.27
CA VAL A 657 44.99 -24.36 -3.39
C VAL A 657 43.72 -24.11 -4.22
N ASN A 658 43.93 -23.83 -5.51
CA ASN A 658 42.93 -23.86 -6.58
C ASN A 658 42.32 -25.26 -6.72
N HIS A 659 41.00 -25.41 -6.88
CA HIS A 659 40.40 -26.27 -7.91
C HIS A 659 38.86 -26.15 -7.98
N VAL A 660 38.41 -25.96 -9.23
CA VAL A 660 37.19 -26.50 -9.88
C VAL A 660 35.82 -26.11 -9.31
N VAL A 661 35.20 -25.17 -10.02
CA VAL A 661 33.80 -24.77 -9.92
C VAL A 661 32.90 -25.86 -10.53
N SER A 662 32.31 -26.70 -9.69
CA SER A 662 31.12 -27.48 -10.03
C SER A 662 29.87 -26.70 -9.60
N ARG A 663 29.09 -26.23 -10.59
CA ARG A 663 27.80 -25.56 -10.43
C ARG A 663 26.76 -26.49 -9.80
N GLU A 664 26.51 -26.35 -8.49
CA GLU A 664 25.25 -26.80 -7.89
C GLU A 664 24.17 -25.74 -8.11
N LYS A 665 23.21 -26.07 -8.98
CA LYS A 665 21.98 -25.31 -9.19
C LYS A 665 21.09 -25.46 -7.94
N THR A 666 21.06 -24.44 -7.10
CA THR A 666 20.00 -24.25 -6.10
C THR A 666 18.71 -23.85 -6.83
N ILE A 667 17.79 -24.82 -6.93
CA ILE A 667 16.44 -24.61 -7.47
C ILE A 667 15.60 -23.89 -6.40
N THR A 668 15.57 -22.56 -6.49
CA THR A 668 14.46 -21.74 -5.98
C THR A 668 14.19 -20.64 -7.00
N SER A 669 13.55 -21.01 -8.11
CA SER A 669 12.96 -20.07 -9.06
C SER A 669 11.54 -19.72 -8.60
N PRO A 670 11.14 -18.44 -8.52
CA PRO A 670 9.73 -18.10 -8.55
C PRO A 670 9.23 -18.41 -9.97
N LEU A 671 8.29 -19.36 -10.10
CA LEU A 671 7.69 -19.69 -11.39
C LEU A 671 6.83 -18.51 -11.85
N SER A 672 7.31 -17.84 -12.90
CA SER A 672 6.55 -16.91 -13.73
C SER A 672 5.33 -17.63 -14.31
N CYS A 673 4.18 -16.94 -14.33
CA CYS A 673 3.04 -17.34 -15.14
C CYS A 673 3.42 -17.21 -16.62
N ASN A 674 3.91 -18.29 -17.22
CA ASN A 674 4.11 -18.36 -18.66
C ASN A 674 2.74 -18.54 -19.34
N LEU A 675 2.13 -17.43 -19.78
CA LEU A 675 1.12 -17.44 -20.84
C LEU A 675 1.82 -17.77 -22.17
N PRO A 676 1.34 -18.74 -22.98
CA PRO A 676 1.94 -18.99 -24.28
C PRO A 676 1.69 -17.82 -25.23
N SER A 677 2.76 -17.45 -25.93
CA SER A 677 2.78 -16.55 -27.07
C SER A 677 1.87 -17.05 -28.19
N TYR A 678 1.08 -16.15 -28.77
CA TYR A 678 0.38 -16.37 -30.03
C TYR A 678 1.39 -16.27 -31.19
N PRO A 679 1.34 -17.13 -32.22
CA PRO A 679 2.03 -16.88 -33.47
C PRO A 679 1.25 -15.83 -34.28
N ASP A 680 1.91 -14.71 -34.59
CA ASP A 680 1.49 -13.73 -35.58
C ASP A 680 1.91 -14.26 -36.95
N GLU A 681 0.96 -14.70 -37.78
CA GLU A 681 1.14 -14.82 -39.23
C GLU A 681 -0.23 -14.86 -39.92
N ALA A 682 -0.64 -13.72 -40.45
CA ALA A 682 -1.62 -13.62 -41.53
C ALA A 682 -1.09 -12.53 -42.46
N VAL A 683 -0.27 -12.95 -43.42
CA VAL A 683 0.13 -12.17 -44.59
C VAL A 683 -0.78 -12.63 -45.74
N ASP A 684 -1.29 -11.64 -46.46
CA ASP A 684 -2.08 -11.78 -47.68
C ASP A 684 -1.43 -12.73 -48.70
N ALA A 685 -2.23 -13.60 -49.31
CA ALA A 685 -1.91 -14.22 -50.59
C ALA A 685 -3.21 -14.61 -51.32
N ASP A 686 -3.66 -13.72 -52.20
CA ASP A 686 -4.37 -14.09 -53.41
C ASP A 686 -3.45 -15.00 -54.25
N GLY A 687 -3.96 -16.14 -54.69
CA GLY A 687 -3.22 -17.05 -55.56
C GLY A 687 -3.94 -18.39 -55.75
N ASP A 688 -4.72 -18.47 -56.82
CA ASP A 688 -5.28 -19.70 -57.39
C ASP A 688 -4.24 -20.84 -57.45
N VAL A 689 -4.52 -21.95 -56.77
CA VAL A 689 -3.95 -23.26 -57.13
C VAL A 689 -4.99 -24.36 -56.89
N THR A 690 -5.53 -24.87 -57.99
CA THR A 690 -6.31 -26.10 -58.12
C THR A 690 -5.40 -27.32 -58.11
N VAL A 691 -5.55 -28.28 -57.17
CA VAL A 691 -5.14 -29.69 -57.40
C VAL A 691 -5.99 -30.69 -56.58
N GLN A 692 -6.84 -31.39 -57.34
CA GLN A 692 -7.20 -32.82 -57.36
C GLN A 692 -7.16 -33.71 -56.09
N VAL A 693 -8.32 -34.32 -55.85
CA VAL A 693 -8.58 -35.55 -55.08
C VAL A 693 -8.04 -36.77 -55.84
N PRO A 694 -7.45 -37.77 -55.16
CA PRO A 694 -7.43 -39.13 -55.66
C PRO A 694 -8.26 -40.07 -54.77
N ASP A 695 -9.11 -40.82 -55.45
CA ASP A 695 -9.94 -41.90 -54.94
C ASP A 695 -9.12 -43.08 -54.38
N THR A 696 -9.66 -43.67 -53.32
CA THR A 696 -9.36 -45.03 -52.83
C THR A 696 -9.70 -46.11 -53.85
N PRO A 697 -8.92 -47.22 -53.92
CA PRO A 697 -9.43 -48.49 -54.40
C PRO A 697 -9.54 -49.55 -53.27
N THR A 698 -10.77 -50.08 -53.17
CA THR A 698 -11.26 -51.38 -52.66
C THR A 698 -10.85 -51.89 -51.28
#